data_AF-A0A928SBQ7-F1
#
_entry.id   AF-A0A928SBQ7-F1
#
_cell.length_a   1.000
_cell.length_b   1.000
_cell.length_c   1.000
_cell.angle_alpha   90.00
_cell.angle_beta   90.00
_cell.angle_gamma   90.00
#
_symmetry.space_group_name_H-M   'P 1'
#
loop_
_entity.id
_entity.type
_entity.pdbx_description
1 polymer ?
#
loop_
_entity_poly.entity_id
_entity_poly.type
_entity_poly.pdbx_seq_one_letter_code
_entity_poly.pdbx_strand_id
1 'polypeptide(L)'
;MALSSPSPLSGPTPPSPSQLLLFFVLLIWLAAASIVVGMAAIFLPLSWPEAARSLLTVALLAALLLIPFGAFALLTRRPGWTAARPLALILAGVGLYITLDAAIRAIAGPIQNEGTYLLPLLGTILRLTLLTPAALLLGGVGMWWTGALRSQADLRGILGLNAPQPLGLLLALAAAAALTLGWPLTGALGDSWTSQLLLIQTLAQTLPEELFFRGAVLALLLTNWPTQPTKPAIRHSPFAIPYWPLALLTYLAFTPSLITPHDDWAKLAWLVTALPLTWLLLELRLWSGSIWPGLLLSWGCRAAPLLFTDPRDELPLITQPWQTAAHLWMLIGAGGLALLLWAGRRWLLPRWRLSELTTLGLVGGLALLGWGVWLALWLSLGRPGFYNDGFLIIMTEQADLSGAEQIADLQARRAFVRDRLIETANRTQAPVRQALDAAGLVYRPFYLVNMIRVEGHHRRMAEFAALPGVARVMLNPNVRPYPLDFDFGYGDTPAEGQGVEANLSQVYADQVWDMGFTGQGIVVGAQDTGYDWQHPALRSAYRGVSEREQVNHNYNWRDAWADTLEPFDDDQHGTHTLGTILGDDGLGNQIGMAPGATWIGCRNMQRGLGNPASYTDCMEFFLAPYPLGGDPFRDGDVAQAPHVVNNSWGCPDIEGCDDTVLEPATAALRAAGIMMVVSAGNDGPACGTAHEPPARYDSVFSVGATNASGEIVGFSSRGPVADDSSPLLKPDITAPGFEIRSSVPGGGYGTASGTSMAGPHVAGLVALIWSANPALIGQIEATEEIIRQSATPVAVEAACPIESQTSGDISLLGQLDSLTAGNACACGGVTGVPNNVYGWGQIDAVRAVELARVWKIEDGG
;
A
#
# COMPACT_ATOMS: atom_id res chain seq x y z
N MET A 1 -50.74 6.53 -67.16
CA MET A 1 -49.73 7.05 -66.21
C MET A 1 -49.80 6.21 -64.95
N ALA A 2 -48.83 5.31 -64.77
CA ALA A 2 -48.70 4.52 -63.55
C ALA A 2 -48.08 5.37 -62.44
N LEU A 3 -48.71 5.42 -61.28
CA LEU A 3 -48.15 6.00 -60.06
C LEU A 3 -47.19 4.96 -59.46
N SER A 4 -45.91 5.31 -59.41
CA SER A 4 -44.86 4.49 -58.79
C SER A 4 -45.09 4.38 -57.28
N SER A 5 -45.20 3.15 -56.80
CA SER A 5 -45.08 2.78 -55.40
C SER A 5 -43.77 3.34 -54.81
N PRO A 6 -43.78 3.87 -53.56
CA PRO A 6 -42.53 4.23 -52.90
C PRO A 6 -41.67 2.97 -52.74
N SER A 7 -40.43 3.06 -53.23
CA SER A 7 -39.42 2.03 -53.05
C SER A 7 -39.25 1.74 -51.55
N PRO A 8 -39.13 0.46 -51.15
CA PRO A 8 -38.74 0.14 -49.78
C PRO A 8 -37.39 0.80 -49.54
N LEU A 9 -37.31 1.66 -48.52
CA LEU A 9 -36.02 2.13 -47.99
C LEU A 9 -35.19 0.88 -47.72
N SER A 10 -34.18 0.63 -48.55
CA SER A 10 -33.20 -0.40 -48.30
C SER A 10 -32.63 -0.14 -46.92
N GLY A 11 -32.81 -1.11 -46.01
CA GLY A 11 -32.18 -1.05 -44.71
C GLY A 11 -30.67 -0.82 -44.87
N PRO A 12 -29.99 -0.23 -43.86
CA PRO A 12 -28.55 -0.03 -43.94
C PRO A 12 -27.87 -1.37 -44.29
N THR A 13 -27.07 -1.37 -45.36
CA THR A 13 -26.25 -2.53 -45.73
C THR A 13 -25.24 -2.78 -44.61
N PRO A 14 -24.96 -4.04 -44.20
CA PRO A 14 -23.91 -4.30 -43.21
C PRO A 14 -22.55 -3.80 -43.71
N PRO A 15 -21.62 -3.42 -42.81
CA PRO A 15 -20.30 -2.97 -43.22
C PRO A 15 -19.53 -4.08 -43.94
N SER A 16 -18.69 -3.69 -44.89
CA SER A 16 -17.85 -4.63 -45.62
C SER A 16 -16.82 -5.31 -44.69
N PRO A 17 -16.27 -6.47 -45.06
CA PRO A 17 -15.17 -7.11 -44.31
C PRO A 17 -13.98 -6.17 -44.07
N SER A 18 -13.67 -5.30 -45.04
CA SER A 18 -12.62 -4.29 -44.90
C SER A 18 -12.95 -3.18 -43.90
N GLN A 19 -14.22 -2.78 -43.80
CA GLN A 19 -14.69 -1.80 -42.80
C GLN A 19 -14.69 -2.40 -41.39
N LEU A 20 -15.05 -3.69 -41.26
CA LEU A 20 -14.95 -4.45 -40.02
C LEU A 20 -13.50 -4.61 -39.57
N LEU A 21 -12.62 -5.01 -40.49
CA LEU A 21 -11.18 -5.13 -40.21
C LEU A 21 -10.60 -3.81 -39.72
N LEU A 22 -10.91 -2.69 -40.38
CA LEU A 22 -10.48 -1.36 -39.96
C LEU A 22 -11.00 -1.00 -38.56
N PHE A 23 -12.24 -1.35 -38.23
CA PHE A 23 -12.77 -1.17 -36.88
C PHE A 23 -12.00 -1.99 -35.83
N PHE A 24 -11.71 -3.26 -36.09
CA PHE A 24 -10.91 -4.09 -35.19
C PHE A 24 -9.49 -3.56 -35.01
N VAL A 25 -8.85 -3.08 -36.08
CA VAL A 25 -7.53 -2.43 -36.01
C VAL A 25 -7.59 -1.18 -35.12
N LEU A 26 -8.64 -0.36 -35.23
CA LEU A 26 -8.81 0.83 -34.39
C LEU A 26 -9.16 0.50 -32.93
N LEU A 27 -9.84 -0.62 -32.66
CA LEU A 27 -10.02 -1.13 -31.29
C LEU A 27 -8.70 -1.61 -30.68
N ILE A 28 -7.86 -2.30 -31.46
CA ILE A 28 -6.51 -2.68 -31.01
C ILE A 28 -5.69 -1.42 -30.75
N TRP A 29 -5.78 -0.42 -31.63
CA TRP A 29 -5.13 0.89 -31.44
C TRP A 29 -5.59 1.59 -30.17
N LEU A 30 -6.90 1.60 -29.86
CA LEU A 30 -7.44 2.17 -28.63
C LEU A 30 -6.75 1.58 -27.38
N ALA A 31 -6.68 0.25 -27.31
CA ALA A 31 -6.04 -0.43 -26.20
C ALA A 31 -4.52 -0.19 -26.18
N ALA A 32 -3.85 -0.38 -27.31
CA ALA A 32 -2.41 -0.25 -27.43
C ALA A 32 -1.92 1.17 -27.15
N ALA A 33 -2.58 2.20 -27.69
CA ALA A 33 -2.23 3.59 -27.45
C ALA A 33 -2.37 3.96 -25.97
N SER A 34 -3.43 3.48 -25.31
CA SER A 34 -3.64 3.74 -23.88
C SER A 34 -2.56 3.08 -23.02
N ILE A 35 -2.23 1.81 -23.30
CA ILE A 35 -1.16 1.07 -22.62
C ILE A 35 0.20 1.73 -22.88
N VAL A 36 0.52 2.06 -24.13
CA VAL A 36 1.81 2.65 -24.51
C VAL A 36 1.98 4.03 -23.88
N VAL A 37 0.94 4.87 -23.84
CA VAL A 37 1.02 6.17 -23.17
C VAL A 37 1.14 6.00 -21.66
N GLY A 38 0.39 5.06 -21.06
CA GLY A 38 0.54 4.71 -19.65
C GLY A 38 1.97 4.25 -19.33
N MET A 39 2.53 3.32 -20.10
CA MET A 39 3.91 2.87 -19.92
C MET A 39 4.93 3.98 -20.19
N ALA A 40 4.75 4.77 -21.25
CA ALA A 40 5.67 5.86 -21.57
C ALA A 40 5.69 6.94 -20.48
N ALA A 41 4.55 7.17 -19.82
CA ALA A 41 4.47 8.14 -18.74
C ALA A 41 5.14 7.66 -17.43
N ILE A 42 5.38 6.35 -17.26
CA ILE A 42 6.27 5.80 -16.22
C ILE A 42 7.73 6.20 -16.50
N PHE A 43 8.13 6.19 -17.77
CA PHE A 43 9.48 6.56 -18.19
C PHE A 43 9.67 8.07 -18.39
N LEU A 44 8.65 8.90 -18.10
CA LEU A 44 8.84 10.35 -18.13
C LEU A 44 9.77 10.76 -16.98
N PRO A 45 10.69 11.70 -17.22
CA PRO A 45 11.62 12.17 -16.19
C PRO A 45 10.84 12.60 -14.94
N LEU A 46 11.12 11.98 -13.80
CA LEU A 46 10.47 12.31 -12.52
C LEU A 46 10.77 13.77 -12.10
N SER A 47 11.86 14.33 -12.62
CA SER A 47 12.24 15.75 -12.51
C SER A 47 11.18 16.73 -13.04
N TRP A 48 10.23 16.28 -13.86
CA TRP A 48 9.11 17.10 -14.27
C TRP A 48 8.06 17.15 -13.15
N PRO A 49 7.51 18.34 -12.81
CA PRO A 49 6.40 18.45 -11.87
C PRO A 49 5.30 17.43 -12.21
N GLU A 50 4.70 16.80 -11.20
CA GLU A 50 3.66 15.78 -11.41
C GLU A 50 2.53 16.29 -12.31
N ALA A 51 2.15 17.55 -12.15
CA ALA A 51 1.20 18.23 -13.01
C ALA A 51 1.65 18.25 -14.48
N ALA A 52 2.94 18.49 -14.76
CA ALA A 52 3.48 18.50 -16.12
C ALA A 52 3.50 17.10 -16.75
N ARG A 53 3.89 16.07 -15.98
CA ARG A 53 3.82 14.66 -16.42
C ARG A 53 2.38 14.27 -16.73
N SER A 54 1.46 14.56 -15.82
CA SER A 54 0.03 14.29 -16.00
C SER A 54 -0.57 15.02 -17.21
N LEU A 55 -0.23 16.30 -17.42
CA LEU A 55 -0.65 17.07 -18.59
C LEU A 55 -0.12 16.49 -19.90
N LEU A 56 1.14 16.05 -19.93
CA LEU A 56 1.72 15.41 -21.11
C LEU A 56 1.04 14.08 -21.42
N THR A 57 0.77 13.25 -20.41
CA THR A 57 -0.01 12.00 -20.55
C THR A 57 -1.39 12.28 -21.15
N VAL A 58 -2.10 13.27 -20.62
CA VAL A 58 -3.43 13.68 -21.14
C VAL A 58 -3.32 14.16 -22.59
N ALA A 59 -2.30 14.95 -22.92
CA ALA A 59 -2.09 15.47 -24.28
C ALA A 59 -1.77 14.34 -25.29
N LEU A 60 -0.93 13.38 -24.91
CA LEU A 60 -0.59 12.22 -25.74
C LEU A 60 -1.81 11.33 -25.97
N LEU A 61 -2.60 11.04 -24.92
CA LEU A 61 -3.87 10.32 -25.03
C LEU A 61 -4.83 11.06 -25.97
N ALA A 62 -4.99 12.37 -25.80
CA ALA A 62 -5.84 13.19 -26.66
C ALA A 62 -5.40 13.10 -28.14
N ALA A 63 -4.10 13.22 -28.41
CA ALA A 63 -3.56 13.15 -29.76
C ALA A 63 -3.76 11.76 -30.39
N LEU A 64 -3.43 10.69 -29.68
CA LEU A 64 -3.46 9.33 -30.20
C LEU A 64 -4.87 8.74 -30.29
N LEU A 65 -5.83 9.23 -29.51
CA LEU A 65 -7.20 8.73 -29.53
C LEU A 65 -8.13 9.65 -30.33
N LEU A 66 -8.11 10.97 -30.10
CA LEU A 66 -9.08 11.87 -30.73
C LEU A 66 -8.79 12.13 -32.21
N ILE A 67 -7.52 12.21 -32.61
CA ILE A 67 -7.16 12.50 -34.01
C ILE A 67 -7.53 11.30 -34.92
N PRO A 68 -7.11 10.05 -34.65
CA PRO A 68 -7.44 8.93 -35.53
C PRO A 68 -8.94 8.62 -35.55
N PHE A 69 -9.62 8.69 -34.39
CA PHE A 69 -11.06 8.41 -34.34
C PHE A 69 -11.89 9.55 -34.92
N GLY A 70 -11.46 10.81 -34.74
CA GLY A 70 -12.05 11.96 -35.41
C GLY A 70 -11.92 11.88 -36.94
N ALA A 71 -10.73 11.52 -37.43
CA ALA A 71 -10.50 11.26 -38.85
C ALA A 71 -11.36 10.11 -39.37
N PHE A 72 -11.47 9.01 -38.63
CA PHE A 72 -12.34 7.88 -38.98
C PHE A 72 -13.82 8.29 -39.02
N ALA A 73 -14.30 9.04 -38.03
CA ALA A 73 -15.66 9.58 -38.01
C ALA A 73 -15.94 10.48 -39.22
N LEU A 74 -14.99 11.32 -39.62
CA LEU A 74 -15.10 12.14 -40.84
C LEU A 74 -15.09 11.30 -42.12
N LEU A 75 -14.25 10.26 -42.22
CA LEU A 75 -14.20 9.34 -43.36
C LEU A 75 -15.54 8.64 -43.57
N THR A 76 -16.23 8.27 -42.48
CA THR A 76 -17.54 7.62 -42.57
C THR A 76 -18.65 8.50 -43.14
N ARG A 77 -18.43 9.81 -43.35
CA ARG A 77 -19.36 10.71 -44.05
C ARG A 77 -19.50 10.40 -45.54
N ARG A 78 -18.55 9.68 -46.13
CA ARG A 78 -18.58 9.30 -47.56
C ARG A 78 -19.76 8.36 -47.88
N PRO A 79 -20.30 8.41 -49.12
CA PRO A 79 -21.26 7.41 -49.60
C PRO A 79 -20.69 5.99 -49.46
N GLY A 80 -21.52 5.03 -49.03
CA GLY A 80 -21.10 3.62 -48.82
C GLY A 80 -20.48 3.29 -47.45
N TRP A 81 -20.31 4.28 -46.57
CA TRP A 81 -19.78 4.08 -45.20
C TRP A 81 -20.83 4.25 -44.09
N THR A 82 -22.11 4.39 -44.47
CA THR A 82 -23.22 4.60 -43.54
C THR A 82 -23.29 3.56 -42.43
N ALA A 83 -22.93 2.31 -42.74
CA ALA A 83 -22.91 1.17 -41.81
C ALA A 83 -21.77 1.23 -40.78
N ALA A 84 -20.65 1.87 -41.12
CA ALA A 84 -19.48 2.01 -40.24
C ALA A 84 -19.56 3.26 -39.34
N ARG A 85 -20.49 4.18 -39.59
CA ARG A 85 -20.67 5.41 -38.81
C ARG A 85 -20.88 5.18 -37.31
N PRO A 86 -21.75 4.26 -36.85
CA PRO A 86 -21.96 4.03 -35.42
C PRO A 86 -20.67 3.59 -34.72
N LEU A 87 -19.90 2.72 -35.38
CA LEU A 87 -18.62 2.22 -34.90
C LEU A 87 -17.58 3.33 -34.74
N ALA A 88 -17.53 4.27 -35.69
CA ALA A 88 -16.65 5.43 -35.61
C ALA A 88 -17.02 6.39 -34.45
N LEU A 89 -18.30 6.58 -34.19
CA LEU A 89 -18.79 7.42 -33.09
C LEU A 89 -18.56 6.78 -31.73
N ILE A 90 -18.69 5.44 -31.64
CA ILE A 90 -18.31 4.69 -30.45
C ILE A 90 -16.84 4.92 -30.14
N LEU A 91 -15.93 4.70 -31.10
CA LEU A 91 -14.49 4.87 -30.89
C LEU A 91 -14.12 6.31 -30.50
N ALA A 92 -14.67 7.31 -31.20
CA ALA A 92 -14.43 8.73 -30.87
C ALA A 92 -14.97 9.09 -29.48
N GLY A 93 -16.13 8.56 -29.10
CA GLY A 93 -16.70 8.74 -27.77
C GLY A 93 -15.87 8.08 -26.68
N VAL A 94 -15.37 6.86 -26.92
CA VAL A 94 -14.48 6.16 -25.97
C VAL A 94 -13.18 6.94 -25.80
N GLY A 95 -12.57 7.40 -26.91
CA GLY A 95 -11.37 8.23 -26.87
C GLY A 95 -11.58 9.51 -26.05
N LEU A 96 -12.68 10.23 -26.27
CA LEU A 96 -13.03 11.43 -25.50
C LEU A 96 -13.23 11.12 -24.01
N TYR A 97 -13.93 10.03 -23.70
CA TYR A 97 -14.15 9.60 -22.32
C TYR A 97 -12.80 9.33 -21.61
N ILE A 98 -11.90 8.58 -22.24
CA ILE A 98 -10.58 8.25 -21.68
C ILE A 98 -9.77 9.53 -21.42
N THR A 99 -9.71 10.43 -22.40
CA THR A 99 -8.99 11.70 -22.25
C THR A 99 -9.57 12.55 -21.12
N LEU A 100 -10.90 12.61 -20.97
CA LEU A 100 -11.53 13.37 -19.89
C LEU A 100 -11.31 12.74 -18.52
N ASP A 101 -11.42 11.42 -18.37
CA ASP A 101 -11.15 10.76 -17.07
C ASP A 101 -9.66 10.89 -16.69
N ALA A 102 -8.74 10.78 -17.65
CA ALA A 102 -7.32 11.05 -17.43
C ALA A 102 -7.08 12.50 -16.97
N ALA A 103 -7.75 13.48 -17.57
CA ALA A 103 -7.66 14.88 -17.16
C ALA A 103 -8.23 15.11 -15.75
N ILE A 104 -9.32 14.41 -15.37
CA ILE A 104 -9.87 14.50 -14.02
C ILE A 104 -8.90 13.90 -12.99
N ARG A 105 -8.28 12.75 -13.29
CA ARG A 105 -7.28 12.13 -12.41
C ARG A 105 -6.06 13.02 -12.22
N ALA A 106 -5.57 13.63 -13.31
CA ALA A 106 -4.49 14.61 -13.26
C ALA A 106 -4.76 15.82 -12.33
N ILE A 107 -6.03 16.14 -12.08
CA ILE A 107 -6.44 17.25 -11.21
C ILE A 107 -6.73 16.77 -9.77
N ALA A 108 -7.31 15.59 -9.61
CA ALA A 108 -7.88 15.12 -8.35
C ALA A 108 -7.00 14.13 -7.58
N GLY A 109 -5.95 13.57 -8.18
CA GLY A 109 -5.12 12.53 -7.58
C GLY A 109 -5.84 11.17 -7.40
N PRO A 110 -5.16 10.18 -6.79
CA PRO A 110 -5.73 8.88 -6.46
C PRO A 110 -6.92 8.95 -5.50
N ILE A 111 -7.72 7.88 -5.49
CA ILE A 111 -8.87 7.71 -4.60
C ILE A 111 -8.41 7.45 -3.15
N GLN A 112 -7.23 6.86 -2.97
CA GLN A 112 -6.74 6.31 -1.71
C GLN A 112 -5.88 7.29 -0.87
N ASN A 113 -5.67 8.53 -1.33
CA ASN A 113 -4.95 9.52 -0.52
C ASN A 113 -5.83 10.02 0.63
N GLU A 114 -5.82 9.28 1.75
CA GLU A 114 -6.59 9.56 2.96
C GLU A 114 -6.19 10.87 3.66
N GLY A 115 -5.03 11.45 3.33
CA GLY A 115 -4.52 12.68 3.94
C GLY A 115 -5.20 14.00 3.52
N THR A 116 -5.86 14.06 2.35
CA THR A 116 -6.54 15.29 1.87
C THR A 116 -7.88 15.00 1.19
N TYR A 117 -8.96 14.88 1.97
CA TYR A 117 -10.31 14.54 1.49
C TYR A 117 -10.90 15.46 0.39
N LEU A 118 -10.36 16.67 0.20
CA LEU A 118 -10.86 17.66 -0.76
C LEU A 118 -10.60 17.28 -2.22
N LEU A 119 -9.41 16.74 -2.53
CA LEU A 119 -9.01 16.41 -3.89
C LEU A 119 -9.79 15.21 -4.45
N PRO A 120 -9.95 14.09 -3.72
CA PRO A 120 -10.79 12.97 -4.16
C PRO A 120 -12.29 13.35 -4.29
N LEU A 121 -12.79 14.25 -3.44
CA LEU A 121 -14.15 14.79 -3.54
C LEU A 121 -14.31 15.65 -4.81
N LEU A 122 -13.34 16.49 -5.13
CA LEU A 122 -13.32 17.26 -6.38
C LEU A 122 -13.35 16.31 -7.59
N GLY A 123 -12.53 15.27 -7.58
CA GLY A 123 -12.55 14.23 -8.63
C GLY A 123 -13.92 13.58 -8.80
N THR A 124 -14.58 13.26 -7.68
CA THR A 124 -15.96 12.74 -7.66
C THR A 124 -16.93 13.70 -8.35
N ILE A 125 -16.89 14.99 -7.97
CA ILE A 125 -17.75 16.02 -8.55
C ILE A 125 -17.48 16.18 -10.05
N LEU A 126 -16.21 16.22 -10.45
CA LEU A 126 -15.83 16.36 -11.85
C LEU A 126 -16.29 15.16 -12.70
N ARG A 127 -16.20 13.92 -12.20
CA ARG A 127 -16.73 12.74 -12.91
C ARG A 127 -18.25 12.82 -13.09
N LEU A 128 -18.97 13.18 -12.04
CA LEU A 128 -20.43 13.32 -12.11
C LEU A 128 -20.86 14.47 -13.03
N THR A 129 -20.11 15.57 -13.09
CA THR A 129 -20.49 16.77 -13.85
C THR A 129 -19.97 16.78 -15.30
N LEU A 130 -18.88 16.08 -15.60
CA LEU A 130 -18.27 16.05 -16.95
C LEU A 130 -18.51 14.73 -17.67
N LEU A 131 -18.21 13.58 -17.05
CA LEU A 131 -18.32 12.27 -17.71
C LEU A 131 -19.77 11.82 -17.85
N THR A 132 -20.61 12.06 -16.86
CA THR A 132 -22.04 11.66 -16.91
C THR A 132 -22.78 12.37 -18.05
N PRO A 133 -22.69 13.71 -18.22
CA PRO A 133 -23.32 14.37 -19.37
C PRO A 133 -22.67 14.00 -20.70
N ALA A 134 -21.35 13.82 -20.75
CA ALA A 134 -20.66 13.39 -21.95
C ALA A 134 -21.15 12.02 -22.43
N ALA A 135 -21.32 11.06 -21.52
CA ALA A 135 -21.86 9.73 -21.83
C ALA A 135 -23.28 9.80 -22.42
N LEU A 136 -24.15 10.64 -21.84
CA LEU A 136 -25.51 10.86 -22.32
C LEU A 136 -25.56 11.58 -23.67
N LEU A 137 -24.73 12.61 -23.85
CA LEU A 137 -24.63 13.38 -25.10
C LEU A 137 -24.11 12.53 -26.25
N LEU A 138 -23.09 11.70 -26.03
CA LEU A 138 -22.56 10.79 -27.04
C LEU A 138 -23.61 9.77 -27.50
N GLY A 139 -24.41 9.24 -26.59
CA GLY A 139 -25.54 8.38 -26.94
C GLY A 139 -26.62 9.10 -27.77
N GLY A 140 -27.05 10.28 -27.30
CA GLY A 140 -28.09 11.08 -27.96
C GLY A 140 -27.67 11.60 -29.35
N VAL A 141 -26.49 12.20 -29.43
CA VAL A 141 -25.91 12.70 -30.70
C VAL A 141 -25.63 11.55 -31.65
N GLY A 142 -25.09 10.43 -31.16
CA GLY A 142 -24.83 9.26 -31.98
C GLY A 142 -26.11 8.73 -32.63
N MET A 143 -27.20 8.60 -31.87
CA MET A 143 -28.50 8.18 -32.41
C MET A 143 -29.14 9.20 -33.35
N TRP A 144 -28.88 10.49 -33.15
CA TRP A 144 -29.36 11.55 -34.03
C TRP A 144 -28.61 11.51 -35.36
N TRP A 145 -27.29 11.36 -35.31
CA TRP A 145 -26.41 11.27 -36.48
C TRP A 145 -26.63 10.01 -37.32
N THR A 146 -26.98 8.88 -36.71
CA THR A 146 -27.28 7.66 -37.48
C THR A 146 -28.72 7.62 -38.03
N GLY A 147 -29.55 8.61 -37.69
CA GLY A 147 -30.94 8.70 -38.14
C GLY A 147 -31.92 7.81 -37.37
N ALA A 148 -31.46 7.09 -36.33
CA ALA A 148 -32.30 6.25 -35.48
C ALA A 148 -33.40 7.05 -34.77
N LEU A 149 -33.11 8.31 -34.42
CA LEU A 149 -34.06 9.25 -33.81
C LEU A 149 -35.17 9.75 -34.75
N ARG A 150 -35.11 9.50 -36.07
CA ARG A 150 -36.18 9.90 -37.01
C ARG A 150 -37.46 9.04 -36.91
N SER A 151 -37.47 8.03 -36.04
CA SER A 151 -38.53 7.01 -35.93
C SER A 151 -39.48 7.17 -34.73
N GLN A 152 -39.54 8.33 -34.06
CA GLN A 152 -40.31 8.55 -32.80
C GLN A 152 -39.95 7.62 -31.63
N ALA A 153 -38.78 6.98 -31.65
CA ALA A 153 -38.37 6.10 -30.57
C ALA A 153 -38.02 6.88 -29.29
N ASP A 154 -38.54 6.43 -28.15
CA ASP A 154 -38.22 6.97 -26.82
C ASP A 154 -36.74 6.75 -26.48
N LEU A 155 -35.97 7.85 -26.44
CA LEU A 155 -34.54 7.87 -26.15
C LEU A 155 -34.23 7.22 -24.78
N ARG A 156 -35.13 7.39 -23.79
CA ARG A 156 -34.96 6.79 -22.46
C ARG A 156 -35.00 5.27 -22.53
N GLY A 157 -35.94 4.71 -23.28
CA GLY A 157 -36.04 3.27 -23.50
C GLY A 157 -34.83 2.69 -24.27
N ILE A 158 -34.32 3.41 -25.26
CA ILE A 158 -33.15 2.96 -26.02
C ILE A 158 -31.89 2.94 -25.15
N LEU A 159 -31.65 4.00 -24.39
CA LEU A 159 -30.51 4.08 -23.45
C LEU A 159 -30.68 3.17 -22.23
N GLY A 160 -31.87 2.59 -22.01
CA GLY A 160 -32.14 1.75 -20.84
C GLY A 160 -32.27 2.54 -19.54
N LEU A 161 -32.70 3.80 -19.62
CA LEU A 161 -32.90 4.68 -18.46
C LEU A 161 -34.27 4.50 -17.81
N ASN A 162 -35.13 3.65 -18.39
CA ASN A 162 -36.43 3.32 -17.84
C ASN A 162 -36.30 2.64 -16.46
N ALA A 163 -37.38 2.74 -15.68
CA ALA A 163 -37.48 2.06 -14.39
C ALA A 163 -37.16 0.55 -14.57
N PRO A 164 -36.33 -0.03 -13.68
CA PRO A 164 -35.93 -1.41 -13.81
C PRO A 164 -37.10 -2.35 -13.56
N GLN A 165 -37.17 -3.45 -14.31
CA GLN A 165 -38.11 -4.53 -14.00
C GLN A 165 -37.75 -5.14 -12.64
N PRO A 166 -38.73 -5.49 -11.78
CA PRO A 166 -38.47 -6.04 -10.46
C PRO A 166 -37.54 -7.27 -10.49
N LEU A 167 -37.74 -8.16 -11.47
CA LEU A 167 -36.90 -9.34 -11.65
C LEU A 167 -35.42 -8.98 -11.89
N GLY A 168 -35.15 -7.95 -12.70
CA GLY A 168 -33.78 -7.52 -12.98
C GLY A 168 -33.08 -6.98 -11.74
N LEU A 169 -33.80 -6.21 -10.92
CA LEU A 169 -33.28 -5.70 -9.65
C LEU A 169 -32.98 -6.84 -8.66
N LEU A 170 -33.89 -7.81 -8.53
CA LEU A 170 -33.69 -8.97 -7.67
C LEU A 170 -32.53 -9.85 -8.13
N LEU A 171 -32.36 -10.05 -9.45
CA LEU A 171 -31.20 -10.76 -10.01
C LEU A 171 -29.89 -10.03 -9.70
N ALA A 172 -29.87 -8.69 -9.81
CA ALA A 172 -28.69 -7.91 -9.46
C ALA A 172 -28.38 -7.98 -7.96
N LEU A 173 -29.40 -7.93 -7.09
CA LEU A 173 -29.21 -8.07 -5.64
C LEU A 173 -28.71 -9.46 -5.24
N ALA A 174 -29.25 -10.52 -5.86
CA ALA A 174 -28.78 -11.89 -5.63
C ALA A 174 -27.34 -12.09 -6.15
N ALA A 175 -27.03 -11.56 -7.33
CA ALA A 175 -25.69 -11.59 -7.89
C ALA A 175 -24.70 -10.81 -7.01
N ALA A 176 -25.09 -9.63 -6.51
CA ALA A 176 -24.24 -8.83 -5.63
C ALA A 176 -23.89 -9.61 -4.37
N ALA A 177 -24.88 -10.16 -3.66
CA ALA A 177 -24.64 -10.98 -2.47
C ALA A 177 -23.72 -12.18 -2.75
N ALA A 178 -23.92 -12.85 -3.89
CA ALA A 178 -23.11 -14.01 -4.25
C ALA A 178 -21.67 -13.62 -4.59
N LEU A 179 -21.47 -12.54 -5.37
CA LEU A 179 -20.14 -12.12 -5.82
C LEU A 179 -19.31 -11.46 -4.72
N THR A 180 -19.95 -10.78 -3.76
CA THR A 180 -19.25 -10.07 -2.69
C THR A 180 -19.13 -10.88 -1.40
N LEU A 181 -19.50 -12.17 -1.43
CA LEU A 181 -19.53 -13.06 -0.25
C LEU A 181 -18.17 -13.26 0.43
N GLY A 182 -17.08 -13.15 -0.34
CA GLY A 182 -15.71 -13.29 0.20
C GLY A 182 -15.30 -12.12 1.10
N TRP A 183 -15.71 -10.89 0.77
CA TRP A 183 -15.19 -9.67 1.39
C TRP A 183 -15.38 -9.55 2.91
N PRO A 184 -16.55 -9.95 3.48
CA PRO A 184 -16.73 -9.96 4.93
C PRO A 184 -15.81 -10.89 5.71
N LEU A 185 -15.25 -11.90 5.03
CA LEU A 185 -14.35 -12.91 5.62
C LEU A 185 -12.89 -12.53 5.46
N THR A 186 -12.59 -11.55 4.60
CA THR A 186 -11.24 -11.15 4.25
C THR A 186 -10.79 -9.86 4.91
N GLY A 187 -11.66 -9.15 5.64
CA GLY A 187 -11.29 -7.91 6.29
C GLY A 187 -12.42 -7.20 7.01
N ALA A 188 -12.19 -5.93 7.28
CA ALA A 188 -13.02 -5.10 8.15
C ALA A 188 -13.28 -3.73 7.52
N LEU A 189 -14.39 -3.11 7.89
CA LEU A 189 -14.67 -1.74 7.45
C LEU A 189 -13.73 -0.77 8.18
N GLY A 190 -13.16 0.17 7.43
CA GLY A 190 -12.36 1.27 8.00
C GLY A 190 -13.24 2.30 8.72
N ASP A 191 -12.82 3.57 8.72
CA ASP A 191 -13.63 4.63 9.30
C ASP A 191 -14.99 4.77 8.57
N SER A 192 -16.04 5.08 9.34
CA SER A 192 -17.40 5.25 8.82
C SER A 192 -17.56 6.34 7.75
N TRP A 193 -16.78 7.41 7.83
CA TRP A 193 -16.70 8.48 6.84
C TRP A 193 -16.00 8.01 5.58
N THR A 194 -14.81 7.45 5.74
CA THR A 194 -13.97 6.99 4.63
C THR A 194 -14.73 5.93 3.86
N SER A 195 -15.41 5.01 4.55
CA SER A 195 -16.31 4.01 3.95
C SER A 195 -17.44 4.65 3.12
N GLN A 196 -18.09 5.71 3.63
CA GLN A 196 -19.12 6.43 2.89
C GLN A 196 -18.57 7.18 1.68
N LEU A 197 -17.40 7.81 1.84
CA LEU A 197 -16.73 8.53 0.77
C LEU A 197 -16.32 7.58 -0.35
N LEU A 198 -15.77 6.41 -0.02
CA LEU A 198 -15.44 5.33 -0.95
C LEU A 198 -16.68 4.84 -1.70
N LEU A 199 -17.81 4.66 -1.01
CA LEU A 199 -19.09 4.33 -1.66
C LEU A 199 -19.53 5.39 -2.66
N ILE A 200 -19.39 6.67 -2.34
CA ILE A 200 -19.74 7.79 -3.23
C ILE A 200 -18.78 7.87 -4.42
N GLN A 201 -17.47 7.75 -4.18
CA GLN A 201 -16.42 7.80 -5.19
C GLN A 201 -16.56 6.65 -6.20
N THR A 202 -16.76 5.43 -5.71
CA THR A 202 -16.98 4.24 -6.56
C THR A 202 -18.25 4.37 -7.38
N LEU A 203 -19.32 4.95 -6.82
CA LEU A 203 -20.55 5.24 -7.58
C LEU A 203 -20.29 6.28 -8.68
N ALA A 204 -19.57 7.34 -8.37
CA ALA A 204 -19.23 8.41 -9.32
C ALA A 204 -18.34 7.94 -10.47
N GLN A 205 -17.59 6.85 -10.28
CA GLN A 205 -16.87 6.16 -11.35
C GLN A 205 -17.78 5.22 -12.15
N THR A 206 -18.56 4.41 -11.44
CA THR A 206 -19.35 3.33 -12.06
C THR A 206 -20.50 3.89 -12.90
N LEU A 207 -21.16 4.96 -12.45
CA LEU A 207 -22.33 5.52 -13.12
C LEU A 207 -22.04 6.02 -14.54
N PRO A 208 -21.03 6.89 -14.79
CA PRO A 208 -20.71 7.32 -16.15
C PRO A 208 -20.31 6.15 -17.07
N GLU A 209 -19.58 5.15 -16.55
CA GLU A 209 -19.20 3.97 -17.33
C GLU A 209 -20.40 3.13 -17.75
N GLU A 210 -21.33 2.86 -16.82
CA GLU A 210 -22.53 2.09 -17.11
C GLU A 210 -23.43 2.81 -18.11
N LEU A 211 -23.61 4.13 -17.94
CA LEU A 211 -24.34 4.98 -18.88
C LEU A 211 -23.71 4.95 -20.27
N PHE A 212 -22.38 5.00 -20.35
CA PHE A 212 -21.69 5.02 -21.62
C PHE A 212 -21.72 3.65 -22.31
N PHE A 213 -21.25 2.60 -21.65
CA PHE A 213 -21.07 1.29 -22.29
C PHE A 213 -22.37 0.50 -22.41
N ARG A 214 -23.17 0.40 -21.34
CA ARG A 214 -24.44 -0.37 -21.35
C ARG A 214 -25.65 0.46 -21.77
N GLY A 215 -25.54 1.79 -21.69
CA GLY A 215 -26.50 2.73 -22.27
C GLY A 215 -26.16 3.04 -23.73
N ALA A 216 -25.20 3.95 -23.96
CA ALA A 216 -24.94 4.54 -25.28
C ALA A 216 -24.32 3.57 -26.31
N VAL A 217 -23.22 2.88 -25.98
CA VAL A 217 -22.50 1.98 -26.92
C VAL A 217 -23.41 0.82 -27.33
N LEU A 218 -24.01 0.13 -26.36
CA LEU A 218 -24.92 -0.97 -26.64
C LEU A 218 -26.15 -0.50 -27.45
N ALA A 219 -26.73 0.65 -27.12
CA ALA A 219 -27.82 1.23 -27.90
C ALA A 219 -27.42 1.46 -29.36
N LEU A 220 -26.27 2.09 -29.61
CA LEU A 220 -25.78 2.37 -30.96
C LEU A 220 -25.57 1.10 -31.77
N LEU A 221 -25.09 0.02 -31.14
CA LEU A 221 -24.94 -1.29 -31.79
C LEU A 221 -26.29 -1.94 -32.10
N LEU A 222 -27.24 -1.90 -31.15
CA LEU A 222 -28.56 -2.51 -31.30
C LEU A 222 -29.46 -1.79 -32.30
N THR A 223 -29.38 -0.45 -32.40
CA THR A 223 -30.28 0.33 -33.27
C THR A 223 -29.83 0.41 -34.73
N ASN A 224 -28.53 0.23 -35.01
CA ASN A 224 -27.96 0.55 -36.32
C ASN A 224 -27.50 -0.67 -37.14
N TRP A 225 -27.71 -1.89 -36.65
CA TRP A 225 -27.35 -3.11 -37.38
C TRP A 225 -28.58 -3.96 -37.72
N PRO A 226 -28.67 -4.54 -38.93
CA PRO A 226 -29.97 -4.73 -39.59
C PRO A 226 -30.71 -6.03 -39.24
N THR A 227 -30.32 -6.78 -38.21
CA THR A 227 -31.12 -7.95 -37.83
C THR A 227 -32.26 -7.52 -36.92
N GLN A 228 -33.21 -6.72 -37.42
CA GLN A 228 -34.38 -6.30 -36.65
C GLN A 228 -35.05 -7.52 -36.00
N PRO A 229 -35.17 -7.55 -34.66
CA PRO A 229 -36.30 -8.19 -34.04
C PRO A 229 -37.23 -7.04 -33.62
N THR A 230 -38.47 -7.09 -34.08
CA THR A 230 -39.53 -6.29 -33.44
C THR A 230 -39.49 -6.52 -31.92
N LYS A 231 -39.99 -5.56 -31.13
CA LYS A 231 -39.81 -5.50 -29.66
C LYS A 231 -40.05 -6.80 -28.85
N PRO A 232 -40.81 -7.84 -29.27
CA PRO A 232 -40.83 -9.13 -28.56
C PRO A 232 -39.61 -10.04 -28.82
N ALA A 233 -38.87 -9.83 -29.92
CA ALA A 233 -37.92 -10.79 -30.46
C ALA A 233 -36.45 -10.58 -30.04
N ILE A 234 -36.11 -9.49 -29.32
CA ILE A 234 -34.78 -9.37 -28.66
C ILE A 234 -34.62 -10.46 -27.59
N ARG A 235 -35.72 -10.90 -26.95
CA ARG A 235 -35.73 -12.03 -26.01
C ARG A 235 -35.47 -13.40 -26.66
N HIS A 236 -35.65 -13.56 -27.98
CA HIS A 236 -35.65 -14.88 -28.63
C HIS A 236 -34.80 -14.99 -29.91
N SER A 237 -34.15 -13.92 -30.38
CA SER A 237 -33.41 -13.93 -31.65
C SER A 237 -32.08 -14.72 -31.54
N PRO A 238 -31.86 -15.75 -32.38
CA PRO A 238 -30.58 -16.45 -32.48
C PRO A 238 -29.46 -15.59 -33.09
N PHE A 239 -29.78 -14.39 -33.62
CA PHE A 239 -28.85 -13.45 -34.25
C PHE A 239 -28.44 -12.28 -33.34
N ALA A 240 -28.72 -12.32 -32.03
CA ALA A 240 -28.13 -11.40 -31.04
C ALA A 240 -26.62 -11.65 -30.80
N ILE A 241 -26.08 -12.72 -31.39
CA ILE A 241 -24.71 -13.23 -31.21
C ILE A 241 -23.57 -12.27 -31.67
N PRO A 242 -23.70 -11.38 -32.68
CA PRO A 242 -22.57 -10.56 -33.11
C PRO A 242 -22.41 -9.24 -32.33
N TYR A 243 -23.39 -8.80 -31.55
CA TYR A 243 -23.35 -7.48 -30.89
C TYR A 243 -22.73 -7.50 -29.50
N TRP A 244 -22.97 -8.57 -28.75
CA TRP A 244 -22.43 -8.72 -27.40
C TRP A 244 -20.91 -8.90 -27.37
N PRO A 245 -20.24 -9.62 -28.30
CA PRO A 245 -18.78 -9.70 -28.34
C PRO A 245 -18.21 -8.34 -28.72
N LEU A 246 -18.88 -7.56 -29.56
CA LEU A 246 -18.42 -6.23 -29.96
C LEU A 246 -18.51 -5.22 -28.82
N ALA A 247 -19.62 -5.24 -28.06
CA ALA A 247 -19.76 -4.42 -26.85
C ALA A 247 -18.74 -4.83 -25.77
N LEU A 248 -18.54 -6.13 -25.59
CA LEU A 248 -17.53 -6.68 -24.68
C LEU A 248 -16.12 -6.27 -25.12
N LEU A 249 -15.74 -6.44 -26.39
CA LEU A 249 -14.45 -6.04 -26.95
C LEU A 249 -14.22 -4.53 -26.84
N THR A 250 -15.26 -3.72 -27.03
CA THR A 250 -15.16 -2.25 -26.85
C THR A 250 -14.84 -1.89 -25.40
N TYR A 251 -15.48 -2.56 -24.44
CA TYR A 251 -15.17 -2.36 -23.03
C TYR A 251 -13.78 -2.91 -22.69
N LEU A 252 -13.42 -4.09 -23.17
CA LEU A 252 -12.08 -4.67 -22.96
C LEU A 252 -10.96 -3.83 -23.56
N ALA A 253 -11.21 -3.08 -24.64
CA ALA A 253 -10.26 -2.12 -25.17
C ALA A 253 -10.21 -0.81 -24.35
N PHE A 254 -11.27 -0.51 -23.60
CA PHE A 254 -11.31 0.60 -22.65
C PHE A 254 -10.66 0.23 -21.30
N THR A 255 -10.84 -0.98 -20.78
CA THR A 255 -10.35 -1.35 -19.44
C THR A 255 -8.84 -1.08 -19.21
N PRO A 256 -7.93 -1.38 -20.16
CA PRO A 256 -6.50 -1.07 -20.03
C PRO A 256 -6.19 0.43 -19.93
N SER A 257 -7.09 1.30 -20.41
CA SER A 257 -6.93 2.76 -20.33
C SER A 257 -7.20 3.34 -18.94
N LEU A 258 -7.64 2.51 -17.99
CA LEU A 258 -7.74 2.85 -16.56
C LEU A 258 -6.41 2.65 -15.82
N ILE A 259 -5.40 2.07 -16.46
CA ILE A 259 -4.06 1.86 -15.91
C ILE A 259 -3.23 3.11 -16.23
N THR A 260 -2.87 3.86 -15.20
CA THR A 260 -2.04 5.06 -15.27
C THR A 260 -0.70 4.82 -14.58
N PRO A 261 0.34 5.65 -14.85
CA PRO A 261 1.71 5.45 -14.38
C PRO A 261 1.93 5.44 -12.87
N HIS A 262 0.98 6.02 -12.12
CA HIS A 262 1.14 6.40 -10.71
C HIS A 262 0.15 5.72 -9.77
N ASP A 263 -0.69 4.78 -10.25
CA ASP A 263 -1.69 4.15 -9.38
C ASP A 263 -2.21 2.82 -9.94
N ASP A 264 -1.79 1.74 -9.31
CA ASP A 264 -2.36 0.39 -9.37
C ASP A 264 -1.94 -0.49 -10.55
N TRP A 265 -0.75 -1.09 -10.45
CA TRP A 265 -0.55 -2.40 -11.07
C TRP A 265 -1.52 -3.45 -10.49
N ALA A 266 -2.06 -3.25 -9.27
CA ALA A 266 -3.17 -4.02 -8.71
C ALA A 266 -4.43 -4.02 -9.60
N LYS A 267 -4.65 -2.99 -10.45
CA LYS A 267 -5.74 -2.98 -11.45
C LYS A 267 -5.56 -4.04 -12.55
N LEU A 268 -4.36 -4.61 -12.73
CA LEU A 268 -4.18 -5.81 -13.57
C LEU A 268 -4.97 -7.00 -13.02
N ALA A 269 -5.06 -7.15 -11.69
CA ALA A 269 -5.89 -8.20 -11.09
C ALA A 269 -7.38 -7.93 -11.39
N TRP A 270 -7.80 -6.66 -11.36
CA TRP A 270 -9.15 -6.27 -11.74
C TRP A 270 -9.46 -6.56 -13.21
N LEU A 271 -8.51 -6.38 -14.14
CA LEU A 271 -8.68 -6.72 -15.57
C LEU A 271 -9.14 -8.16 -15.78
N VAL A 272 -8.57 -9.12 -15.04
CA VAL A 272 -8.94 -10.54 -15.13
C VAL A 272 -10.40 -10.72 -14.69
N THR A 273 -10.82 -10.07 -13.61
CA THR A 273 -12.22 -10.10 -13.11
C THR A 273 -13.21 -9.31 -13.97
N ALA A 274 -12.73 -8.27 -14.66
CA ALA A 274 -13.58 -7.35 -15.43
C ALA A 274 -14.23 -8.03 -16.64
N LEU A 275 -13.58 -9.04 -17.23
CA LEU A 275 -14.11 -9.76 -18.40
C LEU A 275 -15.40 -10.53 -18.09
N PRO A 276 -15.43 -11.48 -17.13
CA PRO A 276 -16.66 -12.18 -16.79
C PRO A 276 -17.70 -11.26 -16.14
N LEU A 277 -17.29 -10.26 -15.36
CA LEU A 277 -18.21 -9.28 -14.78
C LEU A 277 -18.92 -8.47 -15.87
N THR A 278 -18.21 -8.02 -16.90
CA THR A 278 -18.81 -7.29 -18.01
C THR A 278 -19.81 -8.13 -18.79
N TRP A 279 -19.50 -9.42 -18.99
CA TRP A 279 -20.45 -10.34 -19.62
C TRP A 279 -21.73 -10.48 -18.79
N LEU A 280 -21.60 -10.64 -17.47
CA LEU A 280 -22.74 -10.68 -16.55
C LEU A 280 -23.60 -9.40 -16.59
N LEU A 281 -22.97 -8.23 -16.53
CA LEU A 281 -23.62 -6.93 -16.58
C LEU A 281 -24.39 -6.74 -17.90
N LEU A 282 -23.81 -7.20 -19.01
CA LEU A 282 -24.45 -7.16 -20.31
C LEU A 282 -25.69 -8.08 -20.38
N GLU A 283 -25.60 -9.29 -19.84
CA GLU A 283 -26.77 -10.17 -19.74
C GLU A 283 -27.86 -9.54 -18.86
N LEU A 284 -27.52 -8.97 -17.70
CA LEU A 284 -28.47 -8.24 -16.85
C LEU A 284 -29.15 -7.08 -17.59
N ARG A 285 -28.39 -6.33 -18.40
CA ARG A 285 -28.93 -5.25 -19.25
C ARG A 285 -29.92 -5.77 -20.30
N LEU A 286 -29.65 -6.93 -20.89
CA LEU A 286 -30.52 -7.58 -21.87
C LEU A 286 -31.79 -8.17 -21.23
N TRP A 287 -31.68 -8.69 -20.00
CA TRP A 287 -32.80 -9.23 -19.24
C TRP A 287 -33.76 -8.15 -18.72
N SER A 288 -33.21 -7.11 -18.10
CA SER A 288 -33.98 -6.08 -17.40
C SER A 288 -34.48 -4.97 -18.33
N GLY A 289 -33.85 -4.80 -19.49
CA GLY A 289 -34.11 -3.65 -20.36
C GLY A 289 -33.63 -2.31 -19.78
N SER A 290 -32.90 -2.32 -18.66
CA SER A 290 -32.49 -1.14 -17.91
C SER A 290 -31.02 -1.24 -17.48
N ILE A 291 -30.34 -0.10 -17.31
CA ILE A 291 -28.96 -0.07 -16.80
C ILE A 291 -28.89 -0.18 -15.28
N TRP A 292 -29.96 0.18 -14.56
CA TRP A 292 -29.94 0.33 -13.11
C TRP A 292 -29.56 -0.95 -12.35
N PRO A 293 -29.99 -2.16 -12.76
CA PRO A 293 -29.53 -3.40 -12.12
C PRO A 293 -28.04 -3.67 -12.36
N GLY A 294 -27.53 -3.35 -13.55
CA GLY A 294 -26.11 -3.44 -13.86
C GLY A 294 -25.27 -2.46 -13.03
N LEU A 295 -25.74 -1.22 -12.90
CA LEU A 295 -25.11 -0.22 -12.03
C LEU A 295 -25.01 -0.69 -10.58
N LEU A 296 -26.11 -1.21 -10.02
CA LEU A 296 -26.12 -1.68 -8.63
C LEU A 296 -25.12 -2.84 -8.42
N LEU A 297 -25.08 -3.80 -9.35
CA LEU A 297 -24.13 -4.91 -9.26
C LEU A 297 -22.68 -4.44 -9.43
N SER A 298 -22.41 -3.65 -10.46
CA SER A 298 -21.07 -3.13 -10.78
C SER A 298 -20.52 -2.27 -9.64
N TRP A 299 -21.36 -1.42 -9.06
CA TRP A 299 -21.02 -0.59 -7.92
C TRP A 299 -20.67 -1.44 -6.69
N GLY A 300 -21.51 -2.42 -6.35
CA GLY A 300 -21.24 -3.33 -5.21
C GLY A 300 -19.94 -4.11 -5.38
N CYS A 301 -19.67 -4.66 -6.58
CA CYS A 301 -18.44 -5.40 -6.86
C CYS A 301 -17.16 -4.53 -6.84
N ARG A 302 -17.28 -3.21 -7.06
CA ARG A 302 -16.15 -2.27 -6.96
C ARG A 302 -15.97 -1.71 -5.55
N ALA A 303 -17.06 -1.51 -4.83
CA ALA A 303 -17.02 -0.99 -3.46
C ALA A 303 -16.55 -2.03 -2.45
N ALA A 304 -16.97 -3.30 -2.60
CA ALA A 304 -16.68 -4.32 -1.59
C ALA A 304 -15.17 -4.56 -1.35
N PRO A 305 -14.29 -4.66 -2.37
CA PRO A 305 -12.84 -4.75 -2.13
C PRO A 305 -12.30 -3.55 -1.34
N LEU A 306 -12.59 -2.33 -1.79
CA LEU A 306 -12.08 -1.09 -1.16
C LEU A 306 -12.58 -0.87 0.26
N LEU A 307 -13.77 -1.37 0.58
CA LEU A 307 -14.37 -1.25 1.91
C LEU A 307 -13.75 -2.21 2.93
N PHE A 308 -13.38 -3.41 2.49
CA PHE A 308 -12.94 -4.50 3.37
C PHE A 308 -11.43 -4.73 3.36
N THR A 309 -10.70 -4.17 2.39
CA THR A 309 -9.24 -4.19 2.35
C THR A 309 -8.68 -2.93 2.99
N ASP A 310 -7.59 -3.05 3.76
CA ASP A 310 -6.82 -1.89 4.19
C ASP A 310 -6.10 -1.29 2.98
N PRO A 311 -6.22 0.01 2.69
CA PRO A 311 -5.56 0.63 1.54
C PRO A 311 -4.05 0.40 1.50
N ARG A 312 -3.40 0.26 2.66
CA ARG A 312 -1.95 -0.03 2.76
C ARG A 312 -1.58 -1.43 2.28
N ASP A 313 -2.51 -2.37 2.31
CA ASP A 313 -2.30 -3.74 1.83
C ASP A 313 -2.44 -3.87 0.30
N GLU A 314 -2.89 -2.81 -0.41
CA GLU A 314 -3.09 -2.85 -1.87
C GLU A 314 -1.79 -2.59 -2.68
N LEU A 315 -0.73 -2.11 -2.03
CA LEU A 315 0.56 -1.75 -2.65
C LEU A 315 1.39 -2.95 -3.15
N PRO A 316 1.50 -4.08 -2.42
CA PRO A 316 2.09 -5.27 -2.97
C PRO A 316 1.00 -6.14 -3.61
N LEU A 317 1.10 -6.34 -4.93
CA LEU A 317 0.28 -7.31 -5.66
C LEU A 317 0.26 -8.65 -4.90
N ILE A 318 -0.86 -8.92 -4.21
CA ILE A 318 -1.23 -10.26 -3.72
C ILE A 318 -0.26 -10.79 -2.65
N THR A 319 -0.22 -10.19 -1.47
CA THR A 319 0.45 -10.81 -0.31
C THR A 319 -0.48 -11.73 0.47
N GLN A 320 -1.78 -11.44 0.51
CA GLN A 320 -2.72 -12.15 1.37
C GLN A 320 -3.58 -13.17 0.59
N PRO A 321 -3.44 -14.49 0.82
CA PRO A 321 -4.12 -15.54 0.04
C PRO A 321 -5.64 -15.43 0.02
N TRP A 322 -6.24 -14.90 1.09
CA TRP A 322 -7.70 -14.78 1.19
C TRP A 322 -8.25 -13.65 0.33
N GLN A 323 -7.53 -12.53 0.20
CA GLN A 323 -7.92 -11.48 -0.74
C GLN A 323 -7.85 -12.01 -2.16
N THR A 324 -6.81 -12.80 -2.49
CA THR A 324 -6.72 -13.52 -3.77
C THR A 324 -7.91 -14.45 -3.96
N ALA A 325 -8.27 -15.23 -2.93
CA ALA A 325 -9.41 -16.13 -2.98
C ALA A 325 -10.73 -15.37 -3.19
N ALA A 326 -10.94 -14.22 -2.56
CA ALA A 326 -12.12 -13.38 -2.77
C ALA A 326 -12.19 -12.83 -4.21
N HIS A 327 -11.06 -12.39 -4.77
CA HIS A 327 -10.99 -11.99 -6.18
C HIS A 327 -11.28 -13.16 -7.14
N LEU A 328 -10.70 -14.34 -6.88
CA LEU A 328 -10.96 -15.56 -7.67
C LEU A 328 -12.41 -16.02 -7.56
N TRP A 329 -13.01 -15.91 -6.37
CA TRP A 329 -14.43 -16.19 -6.16
C TRP A 329 -15.31 -15.25 -7.01
N MET A 330 -15.02 -13.95 -6.99
CA MET A 330 -15.72 -12.97 -7.82
C MET A 330 -15.55 -13.27 -9.31
N LEU A 331 -14.34 -13.66 -9.75
CA LEU A 331 -14.04 -14.06 -11.13
C LEU A 331 -14.91 -15.23 -11.59
N ILE A 332 -14.86 -16.35 -10.84
CA ILE A 332 -15.55 -17.59 -11.16
C ILE A 332 -17.07 -17.40 -11.05
N GLY A 333 -17.52 -16.74 -9.98
CA GLY A 333 -18.92 -16.43 -9.75
C GLY A 333 -19.51 -15.58 -10.86
N ALA A 334 -18.80 -14.54 -11.31
CA ALA A 334 -19.28 -13.67 -12.38
C ALA A 334 -19.44 -14.44 -13.70
N GLY A 335 -18.47 -15.28 -14.04
CA GLY A 335 -18.52 -16.12 -15.24
C GLY A 335 -19.65 -17.15 -15.19
N GLY A 336 -19.82 -17.82 -14.05
CA GLY A 336 -20.89 -18.78 -13.81
C GLY A 336 -22.28 -18.14 -13.89
N LEU A 337 -22.50 -17.01 -13.22
CA LEU A 337 -23.75 -16.27 -13.27
C LEU A 337 -24.05 -15.73 -14.68
N ALA A 338 -23.03 -15.25 -15.40
CA ALA A 338 -23.20 -14.81 -16.79
C ALA A 338 -23.69 -15.94 -17.68
N LEU A 339 -23.06 -17.12 -17.57
CA LEU A 339 -23.45 -18.33 -18.30
C LEU A 339 -24.88 -18.77 -17.93
N LEU A 340 -25.25 -18.70 -16.65
CA LEU A 340 -26.60 -19.04 -16.18
C LEU A 340 -27.66 -18.08 -16.71
N LEU A 341 -27.42 -16.76 -16.68
CA LEU A 341 -28.36 -15.78 -17.25
C LEU A 341 -28.48 -15.94 -18.77
N TRP A 342 -27.37 -16.20 -19.45
CA TRP A 342 -27.34 -16.44 -20.88
C TRP A 342 -28.13 -17.71 -21.25
N ALA A 343 -27.86 -18.84 -20.58
CA ALA A 343 -28.56 -20.12 -20.79
C ALA A 343 -30.04 -20.01 -20.38
N GLY A 344 -30.33 -19.27 -19.31
CA GLY A 344 -31.65 -18.92 -18.82
C GLY A 344 -32.50 -18.26 -19.91
N ARG A 345 -31.95 -17.20 -20.51
CA ARG A 345 -32.56 -16.44 -21.59
C ARG A 345 -32.75 -17.27 -22.85
N ARG A 346 -31.79 -18.13 -23.17
CA ARG A 346 -31.72 -18.84 -24.46
C ARG A 346 -32.49 -20.16 -24.48
N TRP A 347 -32.51 -20.91 -23.37
CA TRP A 347 -32.94 -22.31 -23.36
C TRP A 347 -33.94 -22.68 -22.27
N LEU A 348 -33.84 -22.07 -21.09
CA LEU A 348 -34.64 -22.49 -19.92
C LEU A 348 -36.01 -21.81 -19.90
N LEU A 349 -36.07 -20.48 -20.02
CA LEU A 349 -37.32 -19.73 -19.96
C LEU A 349 -38.35 -20.07 -21.06
N PRO A 350 -37.97 -20.30 -22.33
CA PRO A 350 -38.94 -20.71 -23.34
C PRO A 350 -39.59 -22.08 -23.05
N ARG A 351 -38.95 -22.89 -22.19
CA ARG A 351 -39.40 -24.25 -21.84
C ARG A 351 -40.12 -24.33 -20.49
N TRP A 352 -39.89 -23.36 -19.60
CA TRP A 352 -40.47 -23.33 -18.25
C TRP A 352 -41.61 -22.31 -18.18
N ARG A 353 -42.85 -22.78 -17.99
CA ARG A 353 -44.04 -21.92 -17.82
C ARG A 353 -44.27 -21.58 -16.35
N LEU A 354 -43.31 -20.93 -15.69
CA LEU A 354 -43.53 -20.38 -14.35
C LEU A 354 -44.31 -19.06 -14.44
N SER A 355 -45.13 -18.80 -13.43
CA SER A 355 -45.77 -17.48 -13.32
C SER A 355 -44.73 -16.42 -12.95
N GLU A 356 -44.98 -15.16 -13.32
CA GLU A 356 -44.10 -14.04 -12.95
C GLU A 356 -43.95 -13.91 -11.43
N LEU A 357 -45.05 -14.05 -10.69
CA LEU A 357 -45.05 -14.03 -9.22
C LEU A 357 -44.18 -15.14 -8.62
N THR A 358 -44.26 -16.37 -9.15
CA THR A 358 -43.43 -17.49 -8.69
C THR A 358 -41.95 -17.21 -8.97
N THR A 359 -41.63 -16.65 -10.13
CA THR A 359 -40.25 -16.32 -10.51
C THR A 359 -39.68 -15.23 -9.62
N LEU A 360 -40.45 -14.17 -9.37
CA LEU A 360 -40.08 -13.11 -8.43
C LEU A 360 -39.91 -13.63 -7.01
N GLY A 361 -40.80 -14.51 -6.54
CA GLY A 361 -40.70 -15.14 -5.22
C GLY A 361 -39.45 -16.00 -5.08
N LEU A 362 -39.11 -16.80 -6.09
CA LEU A 362 -37.90 -17.63 -6.09
C LEU A 362 -36.62 -16.80 -6.10
N VAL A 363 -36.50 -15.83 -7.02
CA VAL A 363 -35.30 -14.97 -7.11
C VAL A 363 -35.19 -14.06 -5.89
N GLY A 364 -36.31 -13.52 -5.40
CA GLY A 364 -36.35 -12.75 -4.16
C GLY A 364 -35.94 -13.58 -2.94
N GLY A 365 -36.40 -14.84 -2.85
CA GLY A 365 -35.98 -15.78 -1.82
C GLY A 365 -34.47 -16.07 -1.89
N LEU A 366 -33.91 -16.25 -3.09
CA LEU A 366 -32.46 -16.43 -3.29
C LEU A 366 -31.67 -15.18 -2.89
N ALA A 367 -32.16 -13.98 -3.23
CA ALA A 367 -31.52 -12.73 -2.83
C ALA A 367 -31.52 -12.57 -1.31
N LEU A 368 -32.65 -12.82 -0.65
CA LEU A 368 -32.76 -12.78 0.81
C LEU A 368 -31.88 -13.82 1.49
N LEU A 369 -31.84 -15.04 0.96
CA LEU A 369 -30.95 -16.08 1.47
C LEU A 369 -29.48 -15.68 1.29
N GLY A 370 -29.10 -15.18 0.12
CA GLY A 370 -27.74 -14.72 -0.18
C GLY A 370 -27.28 -13.63 0.77
N TRP A 371 -28.08 -12.57 0.95
CA TRP A 371 -27.77 -11.50 1.90
C TRP A 371 -27.85 -11.95 3.36
N GLY A 372 -28.75 -12.89 3.69
CA GLY A 372 -28.82 -13.50 5.02
C GLY A 372 -27.57 -14.30 5.36
N VAL A 373 -27.04 -15.07 4.40
CA VAL A 373 -25.76 -15.79 4.54
C VAL A 373 -24.62 -14.78 4.62
N TRP A 374 -24.59 -13.77 3.76
CA TRP A 374 -23.58 -12.71 3.78
C TRP A 374 -23.52 -12.02 5.16
N LEU A 375 -24.67 -11.63 5.70
CA LEU A 375 -24.78 -10.99 7.01
C LEU A 375 -24.37 -11.95 8.14
N ALA A 376 -24.82 -13.21 8.08
CA ALA A 376 -24.44 -14.22 9.06
C ALA A 376 -22.92 -14.43 9.09
N LEU A 377 -22.28 -14.53 7.92
CA LEU A 377 -20.82 -14.65 7.80
C LEU A 377 -20.14 -13.43 8.41
N TRP A 378 -20.56 -12.21 8.06
CA TRP A 378 -19.96 -10.99 8.60
C TRP A 378 -20.08 -10.88 10.12
N LEU A 379 -21.24 -11.24 10.68
CA LEU A 379 -21.50 -11.17 12.12
C LEU A 379 -20.85 -12.32 12.92
N SER A 380 -20.55 -13.46 12.30
CA SER A 380 -20.04 -14.64 13.00
C SER A 380 -18.56 -14.90 12.79
N LEU A 381 -18.10 -14.85 11.53
CA LEU A 381 -16.72 -15.14 11.14
C LEU A 381 -15.96 -13.90 10.69
N GLY A 382 -16.66 -12.78 10.45
CA GLY A 382 -16.09 -11.50 10.06
C GLY A 382 -15.71 -10.61 11.24
N ARG A 383 -15.30 -9.37 10.94
CA ARG A 383 -15.05 -8.31 11.92
C ARG A 383 -16.13 -7.22 11.81
N PRO A 384 -17.26 -7.33 12.55
CA PRO A 384 -18.32 -6.34 12.48
C PRO A 384 -17.93 -5.02 13.17
N GLY A 385 -18.42 -3.90 12.64
CA GLY A 385 -18.13 -2.56 13.14
C GLY A 385 -17.26 -1.74 12.19
N PHE A 386 -16.95 -0.51 12.60
CA PHE A 386 -16.01 0.39 11.92
C PHE A 386 -14.74 0.51 12.76
N TYR A 387 -13.58 0.42 12.11
CA TYR A 387 -12.28 0.63 12.71
C TYR A 387 -11.81 2.02 12.33
N ASN A 388 -12.20 3.00 13.15
CA ASN A 388 -11.99 4.41 12.84
C ASN A 388 -10.54 4.82 13.14
N ASP A 389 -9.97 5.63 12.25
CA ASP A 389 -8.66 6.24 12.47
C ASP A 389 -8.67 7.25 13.61
N GLY A 390 -7.57 7.26 14.35
CA GLY A 390 -7.30 8.22 15.42
C GLY A 390 -6.55 9.43 14.91
N PHE A 391 -6.04 10.23 15.85
CA PHE A 391 -5.18 11.37 15.53
C PHE A 391 -4.19 11.66 16.66
N LEU A 392 -3.06 12.27 16.31
CA LEU A 392 -2.05 12.76 17.24
C LEU A 392 -2.20 14.26 17.44
N ILE A 393 -2.15 14.70 18.70
CA ILE A 393 -2.02 16.09 19.09
C ILE A 393 -0.58 16.30 19.53
N ILE A 394 0.21 17.04 18.75
CA ILE A 394 1.62 17.32 19.05
C ILE A 394 1.73 18.68 19.72
N MET A 395 2.38 18.73 20.88
CA MET A 395 2.54 19.94 21.67
C MET A 395 3.66 20.82 21.10
N THR A 396 3.50 22.15 21.22
CA THR A 396 4.50 23.12 20.77
C THR A 396 5.82 23.00 21.51
N GLU A 397 5.75 22.77 22.82
CA GLU A 397 6.94 22.64 23.66
C GLU A 397 7.39 21.19 23.72
N GLN A 398 8.58 20.89 23.20
CA GLN A 398 9.30 19.65 23.46
C GLN A 398 10.30 19.86 24.61
N ALA A 399 10.70 18.80 25.31
CA ALA A 399 11.57 18.90 26.47
C ALA A 399 13.00 19.35 26.08
N ASP A 400 13.57 20.26 26.87
CA ASP A 400 14.99 20.63 26.76
C ASP A 400 15.86 19.60 27.49
N LEU A 401 16.57 18.78 26.72
CA LEU A 401 17.45 17.72 27.19
C LEU A 401 18.93 18.14 27.22
N SER A 402 19.22 19.43 27.01
CA SER A 402 20.59 19.94 27.09
C SER A 402 21.20 19.63 28.46
N GLY A 403 22.46 19.21 28.44
CA GLY A 403 23.19 18.78 29.64
C GLY A 403 23.11 17.29 29.97
N ALA A 404 22.27 16.49 29.29
CA ALA A 404 22.24 15.04 29.49
C ALA A 404 23.61 14.38 29.26
N GLU A 405 24.29 14.74 28.17
CA GLU A 405 25.61 14.21 27.80
C GLU A 405 26.71 14.52 28.83
N GLN A 406 26.54 15.55 29.65
CA GLN A 406 27.48 15.93 30.72
C GLN A 406 27.37 15.04 31.95
N ILE A 407 26.29 14.26 32.07
CA ILE A 407 26.08 13.32 33.17
C ILE A 407 26.83 12.03 32.85
N ALA A 408 27.94 11.77 33.53
CA ALA A 408 28.79 10.60 33.27
C ALA A 408 28.14 9.27 33.66
N ASP A 409 27.34 9.23 34.74
CA ASP A 409 26.62 8.02 35.13
C ASP A 409 25.41 7.80 34.21
N LEU A 410 25.41 6.67 33.49
CA LEU A 410 24.41 6.40 32.45
C LEU A 410 22.99 6.27 33.01
N GLN A 411 22.82 5.68 34.20
CA GLN A 411 21.49 5.55 34.81
C GLN A 411 20.96 6.91 35.25
N ALA A 412 21.79 7.75 35.86
CA ALA A 412 21.44 9.12 36.21
C ALA A 412 21.14 9.97 34.97
N ARG A 413 21.89 9.78 33.86
CA ARG A 413 21.63 10.42 32.58
C ARG A 413 20.25 10.06 32.03
N ARG A 414 19.94 8.76 31.97
CA ARG A 414 18.63 8.26 31.49
C ARG A 414 17.49 8.75 32.39
N ALA A 415 17.68 8.73 33.71
CA ALA A 415 16.70 9.26 34.66
C ALA A 415 16.45 10.76 34.44
N PHE A 416 17.51 11.56 34.26
CA PHE A 416 17.39 12.99 33.94
C PHE A 416 16.57 13.23 32.67
N VAL A 417 16.86 12.49 31.59
CA VAL A 417 16.11 12.58 30.33
C VAL A 417 14.63 12.23 30.54
N ARG A 418 14.34 11.07 31.13
CA ARG A 418 12.97 10.62 31.42
C ARG A 418 12.21 11.63 32.26
N ASP A 419 12.79 12.10 33.36
CA ASP A 419 12.12 12.98 34.31
C ASP A 419 11.79 14.33 33.67
N ARG A 420 12.69 14.88 32.85
CA ARG A 420 12.44 16.14 32.13
C ARG A 420 11.35 15.99 31.07
N LEU A 421 11.31 14.87 30.36
CA LEU A 421 10.25 14.57 29.40
C LEU A 421 8.89 14.48 30.11
N ILE A 422 8.81 13.70 31.20
CA ILE A 422 7.59 13.54 32.00
C ILE A 422 7.12 14.87 32.60
N GLU A 423 8.03 15.68 33.14
CA GLU A 423 7.71 17.01 33.69
C GLU A 423 7.08 17.91 32.61
N THR A 424 7.72 17.97 31.45
CA THR A 424 7.26 18.78 30.31
C THR A 424 5.88 18.31 29.85
N ALA A 425 5.71 17.01 29.63
CA ALA A 425 4.44 16.43 29.20
C ALA A 425 3.31 16.69 30.21
N ASN A 426 3.54 16.42 31.50
CA ASN A 426 2.52 16.65 32.54
C ASN A 426 2.09 18.13 32.62
N ARG A 427 3.04 19.06 32.50
CA ARG A 427 2.75 20.50 32.57
C ARG A 427 1.99 20.99 31.34
N THR A 428 2.43 20.62 30.13
CA THR A 428 1.90 21.21 28.90
C THR A 428 0.65 20.50 28.40
N GLN A 429 0.52 19.19 28.61
CA GLN A 429 -0.63 18.41 28.14
C GLN A 429 -1.88 18.60 29.01
N ALA A 430 -1.75 19.06 30.25
CA ALA A 430 -2.87 19.12 31.20
C ALA A 430 -4.14 19.82 30.65
N PRO A 431 -4.07 21.00 29.98
CA PRO A 431 -5.26 21.64 29.41
C PRO A 431 -5.90 20.83 28.27
N VAL A 432 -5.08 20.19 27.42
CA VAL A 432 -5.57 19.37 26.30
C VAL A 432 -6.22 18.09 26.82
N ARG A 433 -5.60 17.44 27.81
CA ARG A 433 -6.16 16.26 28.50
C ARG A 433 -7.52 16.58 29.14
N GLN A 434 -7.63 17.73 29.81
CA GLN A 434 -8.91 18.19 30.36
C GLN A 434 -9.98 18.41 29.26
N ALA A 435 -9.60 18.95 28.10
CA ALA A 435 -10.51 19.13 26.98
C ALA A 435 -10.97 17.78 26.38
N LEU A 436 -10.06 16.81 26.27
CA LEU A 436 -10.35 15.45 25.82
C LEU A 436 -11.29 14.71 26.80
N ASP A 437 -11.03 14.82 28.11
CA ASP A 437 -11.89 14.26 29.16
C ASP A 437 -13.31 14.85 29.08
N ALA A 438 -13.41 16.18 28.95
CA ALA A 438 -14.70 16.87 28.81
C ALA A 438 -15.44 16.49 27.51
N ALA A 439 -14.70 16.12 26.47
CA ALA A 439 -15.21 15.64 25.20
C ALA A 439 -15.57 14.15 25.20
N GLY A 440 -15.27 13.41 26.27
CA GLY A 440 -15.49 11.97 26.39
C GLY A 440 -14.65 11.12 25.43
N LEU A 441 -13.48 11.63 25.03
CA LEU A 441 -12.59 10.94 24.10
C LEU A 441 -11.57 10.08 24.85
N VAL A 442 -11.30 8.88 24.33
CA VAL A 442 -10.26 7.98 24.84
C VAL A 442 -8.93 8.40 24.24
N TYR A 443 -7.90 8.53 25.06
CA TYR A 443 -6.57 8.96 24.62
C TYR A 443 -5.45 8.34 25.45
N ARG A 444 -4.24 8.28 24.86
CA ARG A 444 -2.98 7.91 25.51
C ARG A 444 -2.00 9.08 25.41
N PRO A 445 -1.54 9.66 26.54
CA PRO A 445 -0.46 10.63 26.54
C PRO A 445 0.89 9.93 26.32
N PHE A 446 1.82 10.62 25.67
CA PHE A 446 3.22 10.22 25.54
C PHE A 446 4.10 11.30 26.18
N TYR A 447 5.20 10.91 26.80
CA TYR A 447 6.22 11.86 27.25
C TYR A 447 7.42 11.92 26.31
N LEU A 448 7.74 10.85 25.59
CA LEU A 448 8.94 10.78 24.76
C LEU A 448 8.91 11.80 23.61
N VAL A 449 7.83 11.77 22.83
CA VAL A 449 7.38 12.93 22.06
C VAL A 449 6.30 13.56 22.89
N ASN A 450 6.38 14.88 23.14
CA ASN A 450 5.34 15.56 23.88
C ASN A 450 4.07 15.66 23.02
N MET A 451 3.25 14.59 23.07
CA MET A 451 2.07 14.41 22.25
C MET A 451 1.02 13.54 22.95
N ILE A 452 -0.19 13.54 22.39
CA ILE A 452 -1.31 12.72 22.85
C ILE A 452 -1.92 12.00 21.64
N ARG A 453 -2.06 10.67 21.72
CA ARG A 453 -2.83 9.87 20.77
C ARG A 453 -4.29 9.84 21.20
N VAL A 454 -5.19 10.20 20.31
CA VAL A 454 -6.64 10.09 20.50
C VAL A 454 -7.15 8.93 19.67
N GLU A 455 -7.94 8.05 20.29
CA GLU A 455 -8.52 6.88 19.64
C GLU A 455 -9.76 7.25 18.83
N GLY A 456 -9.75 6.91 17.53
CA GLY A 456 -10.86 7.20 16.63
C GLY A 456 -11.16 8.69 16.46
N HIS A 457 -12.36 8.99 15.93
CA HIS A 457 -12.92 10.34 15.86
C HIS A 457 -12.06 11.40 15.14
N HIS A 458 -11.26 11.02 14.13
CA HIS A 458 -10.41 11.96 13.35
C HIS A 458 -11.13 13.23 12.87
N ARG A 459 -12.45 13.20 12.68
CA ARG A 459 -13.23 14.41 12.30
C ARG A 459 -13.16 15.55 13.32
N ARG A 460 -12.79 15.25 14.56
CA ARG A 460 -12.66 16.22 15.66
C ARG A 460 -11.26 16.83 15.74
N MET A 461 -10.32 16.46 14.87
CA MET A 461 -8.95 17.01 14.84
C MET A 461 -8.93 18.54 14.86
N ALA A 462 -9.79 19.19 14.07
CA ALA A 462 -9.87 20.65 13.99
C ALA A 462 -10.27 21.31 15.33
N GLU A 463 -11.00 20.61 16.20
CA GLU A 463 -11.38 21.12 17.52
C GLU A 463 -10.14 21.30 18.43
N PHE A 464 -9.18 20.38 18.32
CA PHE A 464 -7.98 20.37 19.16
C PHE A 464 -6.82 21.17 18.54
N ALA A 465 -6.79 21.31 17.21
CA ALA A 465 -5.78 22.10 16.52
C ALA A 465 -5.78 23.58 16.90
N ALA A 466 -6.91 24.10 17.39
CA ALA A 466 -7.05 25.49 17.82
C ALA A 466 -6.71 25.74 19.30
N LEU A 467 -6.37 24.69 20.07
CA LEU A 467 -6.08 24.84 21.49
C LEU A 467 -4.69 25.48 21.72
N PRO A 468 -4.55 26.37 22.72
CA PRO A 468 -3.25 26.92 23.08
C PRO A 468 -2.24 25.83 23.46
N GLY A 469 -1.02 25.92 22.94
CA GLY A 469 0.07 24.97 23.22
C GLY A 469 0.09 23.74 22.31
N VAL A 470 -0.87 23.59 21.39
CA VAL A 470 -0.85 22.59 20.33
C VAL A 470 -0.09 23.16 19.13
N ALA A 471 0.95 22.45 18.67
CA ALA A 471 1.68 22.82 17.45
C ALA A 471 0.95 22.34 16.20
N ARG A 472 0.55 21.07 16.18
CA ARG A 472 -0.17 20.48 15.05
C ARG A 472 -0.98 19.27 15.49
N VAL A 473 -2.00 18.95 14.70
CA VAL A 473 -2.80 17.74 14.83
C VAL A 473 -2.71 16.98 13.52
N MET A 474 -2.30 15.72 13.59
CA MET A 474 -2.10 14.86 12.41
C MET A 474 -2.89 13.57 12.53
N LEU A 475 -3.17 12.93 11.39
CA LEU A 475 -3.86 11.65 11.35
C LEU A 475 -2.98 10.58 12.01
N ASN A 476 -3.61 9.64 12.72
CA ASN A 476 -2.95 8.41 13.18
C ASN A 476 -3.76 7.22 12.67
N PRO A 477 -3.44 6.73 11.45
CA PRO A 477 -4.17 5.64 10.82
C PRO A 477 -4.13 4.36 11.66
N ASN A 478 -5.27 3.67 11.75
CA ASN A 478 -5.36 2.37 12.42
C ASN A 478 -5.29 1.25 11.39
N VAL A 479 -4.60 0.14 11.69
CA VAL A 479 -4.56 -1.05 10.81
C VAL A 479 -5.87 -1.82 10.93
N ARG A 480 -6.56 -2.04 9.81
CA ARG A 480 -7.82 -2.81 9.79
C ARG A 480 -7.49 -4.28 10.11
N PRO A 481 -8.21 -4.90 11.07
CA PRO A 481 -7.93 -6.28 11.45
C PRO A 481 -8.50 -7.26 10.43
N TYR A 482 -7.84 -8.41 10.31
CA TYR A 482 -8.37 -9.53 9.55
C TYR A 482 -9.20 -10.49 10.41
N PRO A 483 -10.24 -11.13 9.85
CA PRO A 483 -11.08 -12.05 10.60
C PRO A 483 -10.42 -13.41 10.88
N LEU A 484 -9.45 -13.80 10.04
CA LEU A 484 -8.72 -15.05 10.15
C LEU A 484 -7.22 -14.75 10.24
N ASP A 485 -6.59 -15.20 11.32
CA ASP A 485 -5.14 -15.28 11.44
C ASP A 485 -4.73 -16.65 10.86
N PHE A 486 -3.97 -16.66 9.75
CA PHE A 486 -3.49 -17.89 9.16
C PHE A 486 -1.97 -17.97 9.36
N ASP A 487 -1.54 -19.04 10.03
CA ASP A 487 -0.13 -19.40 10.11
C ASP A 487 0.30 -19.88 8.73
N PHE A 488 1.20 -19.13 8.08
CA PHE A 488 1.71 -19.46 6.76
C PHE A 488 2.66 -20.66 6.77
N GLY A 489 2.95 -21.26 7.95
CA GLY A 489 3.88 -22.37 8.04
C GLY A 489 5.25 -21.93 7.54
N TYR A 490 5.79 -20.89 8.17
CA TYR A 490 7.10 -20.37 7.81
C TYR A 490 8.20 -21.38 8.20
N GLY A 491 9.10 -21.70 7.26
CA GLY A 491 10.23 -22.61 7.49
C GLY A 491 10.27 -23.82 6.54
N ASP A 492 10.66 -23.61 5.29
CA ASP A 492 10.89 -24.71 4.32
C ASP A 492 12.32 -25.27 4.35
N THR A 493 13.24 -24.63 5.08
CA THR A 493 14.65 -25.04 5.13
C THR A 493 14.92 -25.94 6.35
N PRO A 494 15.57 -27.10 6.19
CA PRO A 494 15.91 -27.97 7.31
C PRO A 494 16.71 -27.23 8.38
N ALA A 495 16.44 -27.54 9.65
CA ALA A 495 17.22 -27.13 10.82
C ALA A 495 18.64 -27.73 10.87
N GLU A 496 19.14 -28.34 9.78
CA GLU A 496 20.49 -28.87 9.71
C GLU A 496 21.50 -27.71 9.78
N GLY A 497 22.29 -27.67 10.86
CA GLY A 497 23.26 -26.61 11.12
C GLY A 497 24.22 -26.38 9.95
N GLN A 498 24.26 -25.14 9.46
CA GLN A 498 25.15 -24.70 8.37
C GLN A 498 26.46 -24.07 8.87
N GLY A 499 26.68 -24.04 10.19
CA GLY A 499 27.79 -23.33 10.83
C GLY A 499 27.52 -21.82 10.88
N VAL A 500 28.59 -21.05 10.71
CA VAL A 500 28.54 -19.59 10.62
C VAL A 500 28.02 -19.17 9.24
N GLU A 501 27.03 -18.29 9.21
CA GLU A 501 26.50 -17.78 7.96
C GLU A 501 27.50 -16.87 7.21
N ALA A 502 27.46 -16.95 5.87
CA ALA A 502 28.44 -16.28 5.01
C ALA A 502 28.46 -14.75 5.17
N ASN A 503 27.31 -14.13 5.45
CA ASN A 503 27.20 -12.70 5.72
C ASN A 503 27.95 -12.27 7.00
N LEU A 504 28.04 -13.15 7.99
CA LEU A 504 28.76 -12.89 9.24
C LEU A 504 30.28 -12.99 9.03
N SER A 505 30.72 -14.01 8.30
CA SER A 505 32.13 -14.15 7.90
C SER A 505 32.58 -13.05 6.93
N GLN A 506 31.68 -12.54 6.06
CA GLN A 506 31.95 -11.42 5.16
C GLN A 506 32.39 -10.16 5.92
N VAL A 507 31.82 -9.93 7.11
CA VAL A 507 32.12 -8.76 7.96
C VAL A 507 33.04 -9.11 9.14
N TYR A 508 33.63 -10.31 9.12
CA TYR A 508 34.58 -10.82 10.10
C TYR A 508 34.05 -10.95 11.53
N ALA A 509 32.74 -11.18 11.72
CA ALA A 509 32.15 -11.33 13.05
C ALA A 509 32.67 -12.58 13.79
N ASP A 510 32.85 -13.68 13.06
CA ASP A 510 33.40 -14.94 13.58
C ASP A 510 34.78 -14.78 14.24
N GLN A 511 35.65 -13.99 13.62
CA GLN A 511 36.98 -13.68 14.17
C GLN A 511 36.91 -12.84 15.44
N VAL A 512 35.90 -12.00 15.60
CA VAL A 512 35.67 -11.24 16.85
C VAL A 512 35.25 -12.17 17.98
N TRP A 513 34.47 -13.22 17.68
CA TRP A 513 34.11 -14.24 18.68
C TRP A 513 35.35 -15.01 19.16
N ASP A 514 36.29 -15.32 18.26
CA ASP A 514 37.59 -15.92 18.61
C ASP A 514 38.44 -15.01 19.51
N MET A 515 38.23 -13.69 19.45
CA MET A 515 38.84 -12.71 20.36
C MET A 515 38.18 -12.69 21.75
N GLY A 516 37.10 -13.44 21.95
CA GLY A 516 36.35 -13.52 23.21
C GLY A 516 35.25 -12.47 23.37
N PHE A 517 34.86 -11.80 22.28
CA PHE A 517 33.78 -10.81 22.28
C PHE A 517 32.63 -11.33 21.43
N THR A 518 31.50 -11.61 22.06
CA THR A 518 30.29 -12.12 21.41
C THR A 518 29.08 -11.23 21.66
N GLY A 519 29.26 -10.06 22.30
CA GLY A 519 28.15 -9.17 22.70
C GLY A 519 27.75 -9.31 24.17
N GLN A 520 28.52 -10.05 24.96
CA GLN A 520 28.24 -10.30 26.38
C GLN A 520 28.02 -9.00 27.17
N GLY A 521 26.98 -9.00 28.01
CA GLY A 521 26.62 -7.85 28.86
C GLY A 521 25.87 -6.73 28.12
N ILE A 522 25.63 -6.87 26.81
CA ILE A 522 24.85 -5.90 26.04
C ILE A 522 23.41 -6.39 25.87
N VAL A 523 22.45 -5.50 26.16
CA VAL A 523 21.03 -5.69 25.86
C VAL A 523 20.70 -4.95 24.57
N VAL A 524 20.15 -5.67 23.59
CA VAL A 524 19.63 -5.12 22.34
C VAL A 524 18.11 -5.01 22.42
N GLY A 525 17.58 -3.83 22.11
CA GLY A 525 16.16 -3.63 21.85
C GLY A 525 15.86 -3.94 20.39
N ALA A 526 14.79 -4.67 20.13
CA ALA A 526 14.31 -4.89 18.78
C ALA A 526 12.90 -4.32 18.66
N GLN A 527 12.70 -3.47 17.65
CA GLN A 527 11.42 -2.83 17.35
C GLN A 527 10.94 -3.24 15.96
N ASP A 528 9.94 -4.12 15.86
CA ASP A 528 9.55 -4.74 14.59
C ASP A 528 8.12 -5.34 14.62
N THR A 529 7.79 -6.26 13.71
CA THR A 529 6.50 -6.99 13.63
C THR A 529 6.24 -7.92 14.82
N GLY A 530 7.23 -8.11 15.68
CA GLY A 530 7.20 -8.99 16.83
C GLY A 530 8.27 -10.07 16.75
N TYR A 531 8.25 -11.03 17.69
CA TYR A 531 9.32 -12.04 17.80
C TYR A 531 8.78 -13.39 18.27
N ASP A 532 9.13 -14.47 17.55
CA ASP A 532 9.04 -15.82 18.08
C ASP A 532 10.10 -16.03 19.17
N TRP A 533 9.78 -15.64 20.40
CA TRP A 533 10.69 -15.77 21.54
C TRP A 533 10.99 -17.22 21.91
N GLN A 534 10.20 -18.19 21.43
CA GLN A 534 10.43 -19.62 21.66
C GLN A 534 11.37 -20.23 20.63
N HIS A 535 11.70 -19.50 19.56
CA HIS A 535 12.62 -19.94 18.53
C HIS A 535 13.94 -20.42 19.16
N PRO A 536 14.46 -21.62 18.82
CA PRO A 536 15.66 -22.19 19.42
C PRO A 536 16.88 -21.24 19.41
N ALA A 537 17.05 -20.50 18.31
CA ALA A 537 18.13 -19.52 18.16
C ALA A 537 17.98 -18.23 18.99
N LEU A 538 16.78 -17.92 19.52
CA LEU A 538 16.48 -16.63 20.16
C LEU A 538 16.18 -16.75 21.65
N ARG A 539 15.64 -17.91 22.07
CA ARG A 539 15.07 -18.09 23.41
C ARG A 539 16.11 -17.96 24.52
N SER A 540 17.31 -18.50 24.33
CA SER A 540 18.40 -18.43 25.31
C SER A 540 18.88 -17.00 25.57
N ALA A 541 18.79 -16.13 24.55
CA ALA A 541 19.18 -14.72 24.62
C ALA A 541 18.04 -13.80 25.12
N TYR A 542 16.80 -14.30 25.24
CA TYR A 542 15.69 -13.48 25.69
C TYR A 542 15.86 -13.12 27.17
N ARG A 543 15.97 -11.81 27.48
CA ARG A 543 16.20 -11.34 28.86
C ARG A 543 15.10 -11.74 29.84
N GLY A 544 13.89 -11.99 29.32
CA GLY A 544 12.76 -12.49 30.09
C GLY A 544 12.88 -13.95 30.55
N VAL A 545 13.88 -14.70 30.07
CA VAL A 545 14.16 -16.08 30.51
C VAL A 545 15.30 -16.07 31.53
N SER A 546 15.00 -16.53 32.73
CA SER A 546 16.03 -16.73 33.76
C SER A 546 16.88 -17.97 33.51
N GLU A 547 18.05 -18.07 34.15
CA GLU A 547 18.90 -19.29 34.16
C GLU A 547 18.16 -20.55 34.63
N ARG A 548 17.04 -20.41 35.34
CA ARG A 548 16.20 -21.53 35.82
C ARG A 548 15.00 -21.80 34.89
N GLU A 549 15.02 -21.28 33.68
CA GLU A 549 13.98 -21.44 32.67
C GLU A 549 12.61 -20.84 33.07
N GLN A 550 12.59 -19.95 34.06
CA GLN A 550 11.39 -19.19 34.40
C GLN A 550 11.25 -17.99 33.46
N VAL A 551 10.04 -17.80 32.95
CA VAL A 551 9.70 -16.76 31.98
C VAL A 551 9.01 -15.58 32.68
N ASN A 552 9.49 -14.37 32.43
CA ASN A 552 8.91 -13.12 32.91
C ASN A 552 9.00 -12.04 31.81
N HIS A 553 7.86 -11.73 31.20
CA HIS A 553 7.75 -10.74 30.14
C HIS A 553 7.73 -9.28 30.63
N ASN A 554 7.54 -9.04 31.95
CA ASN A 554 7.56 -7.69 32.50
C ASN A 554 8.91 -7.02 32.21
N TYR A 555 8.89 -5.74 31.78
CA TYR A 555 10.08 -4.97 31.39
C TYR A 555 10.84 -5.51 30.16
N ASN A 556 10.35 -6.58 29.52
CA ASN A 556 11.05 -7.27 28.42
C ASN A 556 10.24 -7.34 27.12
N TRP A 557 8.93 -7.07 27.20
CA TRP A 557 8.01 -7.14 26.07
C TRP A 557 6.99 -6.00 26.10
N ARG A 558 6.71 -5.44 24.93
CA ARG A 558 5.64 -4.47 24.69
C ARG A 558 4.98 -4.75 23.34
N ASP A 559 3.66 -4.73 23.29
CA ASP A 559 2.89 -4.70 22.04
C ASP A 559 2.14 -3.36 21.98
N ALA A 560 2.49 -2.52 21.01
CA ALA A 560 1.91 -1.18 20.85
C ALA A 560 0.51 -1.17 20.19
N TRP A 561 0.03 -2.33 19.74
CA TRP A 561 -1.24 -2.51 19.05
C TRP A 561 -2.30 -3.20 19.90
N ALA A 562 -1.96 -4.37 20.46
CA ALA A 562 -2.94 -5.26 21.09
C ALA A 562 -2.65 -5.56 22.57
N ASP A 563 -1.59 -4.98 23.14
CA ASP A 563 -1.17 -5.22 24.53
C ASP A 563 -1.07 -6.73 24.87
N THR A 564 -0.56 -7.55 23.96
CA THR A 564 -0.39 -8.99 24.20
C THR A 564 0.57 -9.26 25.35
N LEU A 565 0.32 -10.36 26.07
CA LEU A 565 1.03 -10.68 27.30
C LEU A 565 2.37 -11.41 27.07
N GLU A 566 2.60 -11.90 25.85
CA GLU A 566 3.83 -12.59 25.47
C GLU A 566 4.26 -12.18 24.06
N PRO A 567 5.57 -12.23 23.75
CA PRO A 567 6.04 -12.00 22.40
C PRO A 567 5.46 -13.00 21.41
N PHE A 568 5.12 -12.50 20.23
CA PHE A 568 4.77 -13.28 19.06
C PHE A 568 5.10 -12.42 17.84
N ASP A 569 5.14 -13.02 16.66
CA ASP A 569 5.40 -12.34 15.39
C ASP A 569 4.30 -12.71 14.40
N ASP A 570 3.61 -11.71 13.84
CA ASP A 570 2.51 -11.89 12.90
C ASP A 570 2.90 -11.67 11.43
N ASP A 571 4.20 -11.47 11.15
CA ASP A 571 4.70 -11.21 9.80
C ASP A 571 5.98 -11.99 9.44
N GLN A 572 6.75 -12.44 10.45
CA GLN A 572 8.08 -13.08 10.38
C GLN A 572 9.28 -12.12 10.40
N HIS A 573 9.06 -10.86 9.99
CA HIS A 573 10.14 -9.92 9.71
C HIS A 573 10.98 -9.63 10.98
N GLY A 574 10.33 -9.37 12.12
CA GLY A 574 11.02 -9.15 13.39
C GLY A 574 11.83 -10.35 13.88
N THR A 575 11.30 -11.57 13.75
CA THR A 575 12.04 -12.80 14.09
C THR A 575 13.30 -12.95 13.23
N HIS A 576 13.24 -12.56 11.95
CA HIS A 576 14.37 -12.61 11.02
C HIS A 576 15.43 -11.55 11.35
N THR A 577 15.01 -10.31 11.62
CA THR A 577 15.92 -9.22 11.96
C THR A 577 16.63 -9.48 13.27
N LEU A 578 15.92 -9.92 14.32
CA LEU A 578 16.51 -10.28 15.61
C LEU A 578 17.49 -11.46 15.51
N GLY A 579 17.18 -12.47 14.68
CA GLY A 579 18.11 -13.57 14.40
C GLY A 579 19.43 -13.09 13.80
N THR A 580 19.40 -12.10 12.91
CA THR A 580 20.62 -11.53 12.31
C THR A 580 21.46 -10.75 13.35
N ILE A 581 20.83 -10.22 14.41
CA ILE A 581 21.54 -9.56 15.51
C ILE A 581 22.29 -10.59 16.35
N LEU A 582 21.63 -11.66 16.81
CA LEU A 582 22.15 -12.50 17.90
C LEU A 582 21.78 -14.00 17.84
N GLY A 583 21.14 -14.47 16.77
CA GLY A 583 20.63 -15.83 16.70
C GLY A 583 21.73 -16.89 16.74
N ASP A 584 21.63 -17.81 17.71
CA ASP A 584 22.45 -19.02 17.82
C ASP A 584 21.63 -20.11 18.52
N ASP A 585 21.40 -21.24 17.82
CA ASP A 585 20.63 -22.36 18.37
C ASP A 585 21.47 -23.38 19.14
N GLY A 586 22.80 -23.21 19.18
CA GLY A 586 23.73 -24.16 19.81
C GLY A 586 23.79 -25.54 19.13
N LEU A 587 23.12 -25.71 17.99
CA LEU A 587 23.05 -26.93 17.18
C LEU A 587 23.70 -26.76 15.80
N GLY A 588 24.34 -25.60 15.58
CA GLY A 588 25.11 -25.28 14.38
C GLY A 588 24.44 -24.28 13.44
N ASN A 589 23.33 -23.64 13.81
CA ASN A 589 22.86 -22.45 13.10
C ASN A 589 23.36 -21.19 13.84
N GLN A 590 24.48 -20.63 13.36
CA GLN A 590 25.04 -19.39 13.89
C GLN A 590 24.76 -18.25 12.90
N ILE A 591 23.62 -17.58 13.12
CA ILE A 591 23.01 -16.62 12.20
C ILE A 591 23.14 -15.16 12.68
N GLY A 592 23.54 -14.93 13.94
CA GLY A 592 23.64 -13.61 14.55
C GLY A 592 25.05 -13.05 14.66
N MET A 593 25.20 -11.73 14.47
CA MET A 593 26.46 -11.00 14.66
C MET A 593 27.02 -11.06 16.10
N ALA A 594 26.16 -11.00 17.11
CA ALA A 594 26.50 -10.88 18.52
C ALA A 594 25.73 -11.93 19.36
N PRO A 595 26.08 -13.22 19.25
CA PRO A 595 25.32 -14.31 19.87
C PRO A 595 25.35 -14.34 21.41
N GLY A 596 26.26 -13.60 22.03
CA GLY A 596 26.34 -13.42 23.49
C GLY A 596 25.54 -12.23 24.04
N ALA A 597 24.90 -11.44 23.17
CA ALA A 597 24.00 -10.37 23.60
C ALA A 597 22.67 -10.93 24.11
N THR A 598 21.94 -10.12 24.87
CA THR A 598 20.56 -10.42 25.30
C THR A 598 19.57 -9.47 24.65
N TRP A 599 18.29 -9.81 24.59
CA TRP A 599 17.29 -8.94 23.96
C TRP A 599 16.02 -8.70 24.75
N ILE A 600 15.39 -7.58 24.41
CA ILE A 600 14.01 -7.23 24.70
C ILE A 600 13.32 -6.75 23.42
N GLY A 601 12.01 -6.95 23.31
CA GLY A 601 11.27 -6.70 22.08
C GLY A 601 10.10 -5.76 22.28
N CYS A 602 9.79 -5.00 21.23
CA CYS A 602 8.53 -4.30 21.12
C CYS A 602 7.92 -4.46 19.72
N ARG A 603 6.64 -4.83 19.66
CA ARG A 603 5.87 -4.91 18.42
C ARG A 603 5.25 -3.55 18.09
N ASN A 604 5.86 -2.83 17.14
CA ASN A 604 5.36 -1.55 16.62
C ASN A 604 4.59 -1.70 15.30
N MET A 605 4.77 -2.81 14.59
CA MET A 605 4.11 -3.08 13.32
C MET A 605 3.13 -4.24 13.47
N GLN A 606 1.95 -4.10 12.88
CA GLN A 606 0.95 -5.14 12.76
C GLN A 606 0.86 -5.54 11.29
N ARG A 607 1.23 -6.79 10.97
CA ARG A 607 1.32 -7.29 9.58
C ARG A 607 2.23 -6.42 8.69
N GLY A 608 3.37 -6.00 9.23
CA GLY A 608 4.32 -5.12 8.53
C GLY A 608 3.91 -3.65 8.43
N LEU A 609 2.82 -3.22 9.07
CA LEU A 609 2.33 -1.83 9.03
C LEU A 609 2.36 -1.17 10.42
N GLY A 610 2.94 0.02 10.50
CA GLY A 610 2.99 0.85 11.69
C GLY A 610 2.14 2.13 11.61
N ASN A 611 2.33 3.01 12.61
CA ASN A 611 1.91 4.40 12.60
C ASN A 611 2.79 5.19 13.60
N PRO A 612 2.86 6.54 13.52
CA PRO A 612 3.76 7.31 14.38
C PRO A 612 3.57 7.06 15.90
N ALA A 613 2.35 6.75 16.33
CA ALA A 613 2.09 6.41 17.72
C ALA A 613 2.68 5.07 18.15
N SER A 614 2.56 4.01 17.34
CA SER A 614 3.08 2.68 17.66
C SER A 614 4.61 2.68 17.66
N TYR A 615 5.23 3.41 16.74
CA TYR A 615 6.68 3.66 16.73
C TYR A 615 7.14 4.36 18.00
N THR A 616 6.44 5.42 18.42
CA THR A 616 6.81 6.17 19.62
C THR A 616 6.57 5.36 20.90
N ASP A 617 5.55 4.51 20.96
CA ASP A 617 5.25 3.69 22.15
C ASP A 617 6.41 2.75 22.45
N CYS A 618 6.91 2.07 21.42
CA CYS A 618 8.08 1.21 21.56
C CYS A 618 9.35 1.99 21.93
N MET A 619 9.60 3.14 21.32
CA MET A 619 10.73 3.99 21.70
C MET A 619 10.62 4.48 23.15
N GLU A 620 9.41 4.82 23.61
CA GLU A 620 9.14 5.25 24.99
C GLU A 620 9.38 4.10 25.97
N PHE A 621 8.94 2.89 25.61
CA PHE A 621 9.26 1.66 26.33
C PHE A 621 10.77 1.43 26.41
N PHE A 622 11.54 1.64 25.33
CA PHE A 622 12.99 1.44 25.39
C PHE A 622 13.72 2.49 26.24
N LEU A 623 13.21 3.71 26.38
CA LEU A 623 13.81 4.69 27.28
C LEU A 623 13.71 4.25 28.75
N ALA A 624 12.56 3.73 29.16
CA ALA A 624 12.31 3.27 30.52
C ALA A 624 11.27 2.14 30.51
N PRO A 625 11.68 0.87 30.33
CA PRO A 625 10.73 -0.24 30.26
C PRO A 625 9.84 -0.30 31.50
N TYR A 626 8.60 -0.72 31.30
CA TYR A 626 7.58 -0.84 32.34
C TYR A 626 6.95 -2.24 32.31
N PRO A 627 6.33 -2.71 33.41
CA PRO A 627 5.73 -4.04 33.45
C PRO A 627 4.48 -4.11 32.57
N LEU A 628 4.03 -5.33 32.24
CA LEU A 628 2.80 -5.53 31.48
C LEU A 628 1.61 -4.90 32.23
N GLY A 629 0.83 -4.07 31.53
CA GLY A 629 -0.27 -3.30 32.11
C GLY A 629 0.16 -2.16 33.05
N GLY A 630 1.46 -1.85 33.15
CA GLY A 630 1.99 -0.71 33.90
C GLY A 630 1.77 0.63 33.20
N ASP A 631 1.86 1.72 33.97
CA ASP A 631 1.78 3.09 33.48
C ASP A 631 3.18 3.61 33.14
N PRO A 632 3.48 3.98 31.88
CA PRO A 632 4.80 4.45 31.47
C PRO A 632 5.26 5.70 32.24
N PHE A 633 4.34 6.55 32.72
CA PHE A 633 4.68 7.77 33.48
C PHE A 633 5.10 7.46 34.93
N ARG A 634 4.87 6.25 35.44
CA ARG A 634 5.05 5.90 36.86
C ARG A 634 5.94 4.68 37.07
N ASP A 635 5.76 3.66 36.24
CA ASP A 635 6.32 2.33 36.44
C ASP A 635 7.58 2.08 35.58
N GLY A 636 7.98 3.05 34.74
CA GLY A 636 9.14 2.97 33.87
C GLY A 636 10.48 2.97 34.61
N ASP A 637 11.31 1.97 34.35
CA ASP A 637 12.64 1.77 34.95
C ASP A 637 13.77 1.92 33.92
N VAL A 638 14.53 3.01 34.02
CA VAL A 638 15.68 3.30 33.14
C VAL A 638 16.83 2.29 33.27
N ALA A 639 16.90 1.54 34.37
CA ALA A 639 17.90 0.48 34.53
C ALA A 639 17.59 -0.74 33.67
N GLN A 640 16.35 -0.89 33.20
CA GLN A 640 15.93 -1.95 32.28
C GLN A 640 16.08 -1.57 30.80
N ALA A 641 16.45 -0.32 30.48
CA ALA A 641 16.58 0.13 29.09
C ALA A 641 17.66 -0.66 28.33
N PRO A 642 17.46 -0.93 27.02
CA PRO A 642 18.48 -1.55 26.20
C PRO A 642 19.64 -0.57 25.99
N HIS A 643 20.75 -1.05 25.43
CA HIS A 643 21.88 -0.20 25.07
C HIS A 643 21.75 0.28 23.63
N VAL A 644 21.36 -0.60 22.70
CA VAL A 644 21.19 -0.33 21.27
C VAL A 644 19.82 -0.84 20.83
N VAL A 645 19.16 -0.13 19.91
CA VAL A 645 17.86 -0.53 19.35
C VAL A 645 18.00 -0.68 17.84
N ASN A 646 17.59 -1.83 17.32
CA ASN A 646 17.47 -2.07 15.87
C ASN A 646 16.08 -1.68 15.36
N ASN A 647 16.05 -0.92 14.27
CA ASN A 647 14.83 -0.42 13.63
C ASN A 647 14.88 -0.73 12.13
N SER A 648 14.36 -1.90 11.76
CA SER A 648 14.33 -2.37 10.38
C SER A 648 13.04 -1.95 9.64
N TRP A 649 12.61 -0.71 9.86
CA TRP A 649 11.35 -0.15 9.36
C TRP A 649 11.51 1.34 9.05
N GLY A 650 10.64 1.85 8.19
CA GLY A 650 10.47 3.28 7.90
C GLY A 650 9.04 3.72 8.23
N CYS A 651 8.80 5.03 8.28
CA CYS A 651 7.47 5.58 8.49
C CYS A 651 7.05 6.46 7.30
N PRO A 652 6.43 5.87 6.26
CA PRO A 652 5.97 6.61 5.09
C PRO A 652 4.70 7.42 5.38
N ASP A 653 4.37 8.34 4.46
CA ASP A 653 3.14 9.16 4.50
C ASP A 653 1.86 8.32 4.65
N ILE A 654 1.83 7.13 4.04
CA ILE A 654 0.66 6.23 4.11
C ILE A 654 0.42 5.66 5.52
N GLU A 655 1.44 5.65 6.38
CA GLU A 655 1.32 5.32 7.81
C GLU A 655 0.98 6.55 8.67
N GLY A 656 0.85 7.72 8.06
CA GLY A 656 0.49 8.98 8.74
C GLY A 656 1.69 9.76 9.30
N CYS A 657 2.92 9.41 8.91
CA CYS A 657 4.09 10.17 9.31
C CYS A 657 4.29 11.43 8.49
N ASP A 658 4.84 12.45 9.16
CA ASP A 658 5.52 13.56 8.50
C ASP A 658 7.04 13.44 8.74
N ASP A 659 7.81 14.20 7.99
CA ASP A 659 9.27 14.22 8.03
C ASP A 659 9.87 14.36 9.44
N THR A 660 9.18 14.97 10.40
CA THR A 660 9.74 15.37 11.71
C THR A 660 9.11 14.67 12.91
N VAL A 661 8.06 13.86 12.70
CA VAL A 661 7.22 13.36 13.80
C VAL A 661 7.98 12.50 14.81
N LEU A 662 8.98 11.75 14.36
CA LEU A 662 9.78 10.85 15.19
C LEU A 662 11.10 11.48 15.67
N GLU A 663 11.48 12.66 15.16
CA GLU A 663 12.77 13.31 15.47
C GLU A 663 12.96 13.60 16.97
N PRO A 664 11.95 14.10 17.73
CA PRO A 664 12.10 14.29 19.17
C PRO A 664 12.36 12.98 19.92
N ALA A 665 11.77 11.87 19.47
CA ALA A 665 11.95 10.57 20.09
C ALA A 665 13.38 10.04 19.90
N THR A 666 13.90 10.09 18.68
CA THR A 666 15.25 9.59 18.38
C THR A 666 16.31 10.48 19.02
N ALA A 667 16.11 11.81 19.05
CA ALA A 667 16.98 12.73 19.77
C ALA A 667 17.00 12.47 21.29
N ALA A 668 15.85 12.18 21.90
CA ALA A 668 15.76 11.85 23.31
C ALA A 668 16.47 10.53 23.66
N LEU A 669 16.32 9.49 22.81
CA LEU A 669 17.03 8.22 22.99
C LEU A 669 18.54 8.39 22.83
N ARG A 670 18.99 9.19 21.86
CA ARG A 670 20.42 9.55 21.72
C ARG A 670 20.95 10.23 22.98
N ALA A 671 20.24 11.26 23.48
CA ALA A 671 20.61 11.97 24.71
C ALA A 671 20.64 11.05 25.94
N ALA A 672 19.82 10.00 25.95
CA ALA A 672 19.80 8.96 26.99
C ALA A 672 20.92 7.91 26.85
N GLY A 673 21.79 8.03 25.83
CA GLY A 673 22.84 7.05 25.54
C GLY A 673 22.28 5.71 25.06
N ILE A 674 21.18 5.74 24.30
CA ILE A 674 20.62 4.57 23.62
C ILE A 674 20.88 4.74 22.12
N MET A 675 21.68 3.84 21.54
CA MET A 675 22.03 3.94 20.12
C MET A 675 20.87 3.47 19.24
N MET A 676 20.45 4.30 18.29
CA MET A 676 19.40 3.97 17.32
C MET A 676 20.05 3.57 15.99
N VAL A 677 20.00 2.28 15.66
CA VAL A 677 20.42 1.75 14.36
C VAL A 677 19.17 1.58 13.50
N VAL A 678 19.19 2.15 12.29
CA VAL A 678 18.01 2.26 11.41
C VAL A 678 18.36 1.82 9.99
N SER A 679 17.49 1.05 9.36
CA SER A 679 17.64 0.69 7.95
C SER A 679 17.39 1.90 7.04
N ALA A 680 18.19 2.08 5.98
CA ALA A 680 18.13 3.28 5.14
C ALA A 680 16.88 3.39 4.24
N GLY A 681 16.13 2.29 4.06
CA GLY A 681 15.00 2.19 3.14
C GLY A 681 15.31 1.36 1.89
N ASN A 682 14.25 0.98 1.17
CA ASN A 682 14.34 0.07 0.01
C ASN A 682 13.84 0.71 -1.30
N ASP A 683 13.87 2.04 -1.40
CA ASP A 683 13.35 2.81 -2.53
C ASP A 683 14.43 3.21 -3.55
N GLY A 684 15.64 2.66 -3.40
CA GLY A 684 16.73 2.85 -4.36
C GLY A 684 16.37 2.36 -5.77
N PRO A 685 17.17 2.70 -6.81
CA PRO A 685 18.50 3.29 -6.73
C PRO A 685 18.51 4.83 -6.89
N ALA A 686 17.35 5.48 -6.92
CA ALA A 686 17.27 6.93 -7.13
C ALA A 686 17.89 7.72 -5.98
N CYS A 687 18.32 8.96 -6.26
CA CYS A 687 18.92 9.83 -5.26
C CYS A 687 17.89 10.40 -4.28
N GLY A 688 18.30 10.52 -3.01
CA GLY A 688 17.46 11.02 -1.92
C GLY A 688 16.32 10.10 -1.51
N THR A 689 16.39 8.82 -1.89
CA THR A 689 15.46 7.77 -1.46
C THR A 689 15.60 7.40 0.01
N ALA A 690 16.68 7.79 0.68
CA ALA A 690 16.83 7.69 2.14
C ALA A 690 16.08 8.83 2.87
N HIS A 691 14.78 8.97 2.62
CA HIS A 691 13.97 10.13 3.02
C HIS A 691 12.98 9.83 4.14
N GLU A 692 12.63 8.57 4.38
CA GLU A 692 11.63 8.21 5.37
C GLU A 692 12.20 8.32 6.80
N PRO A 693 11.44 8.89 7.75
CA PRO A 693 11.74 8.76 9.17
C PRO A 693 11.81 7.29 9.62
N PRO A 694 12.69 6.93 10.57
CA PRO A 694 13.67 7.79 11.21
C PRO A 694 15.01 7.86 10.47
N ALA A 695 15.22 7.08 9.40
CA ALA A 695 16.53 6.92 8.73
C ALA A 695 17.18 8.23 8.29
N ARG A 696 16.35 9.22 7.96
CA ARG A 696 16.77 10.56 7.55
C ARG A 696 17.45 11.39 8.64
N TYR A 697 17.21 11.08 9.92
CA TYR A 697 17.64 11.94 11.03
C TYR A 697 19.13 11.85 11.30
N ASP A 698 19.72 12.96 11.73
CA ASP A 698 21.11 13.00 12.23
C ASP A 698 21.27 12.21 13.53
N SER A 699 20.21 12.15 14.35
CA SER A 699 20.22 11.47 15.65
C SER A 699 20.25 9.93 15.56
N VAL A 700 20.20 9.35 14.36
CA VAL A 700 20.24 7.90 14.13
C VAL A 700 21.37 7.47 13.20
N PHE A 701 21.83 6.24 13.36
CA PHE A 701 22.85 5.64 12.52
C PHE A 701 22.21 4.74 11.46
N SER A 702 22.22 5.21 10.21
CA SER A 702 21.49 4.60 9.08
C SER A 702 22.34 3.62 8.27
N VAL A 703 21.72 2.53 7.82
CA VAL A 703 22.45 1.40 7.19
C VAL A 703 21.90 1.04 5.82
N GLY A 704 22.75 1.12 4.79
CA GLY A 704 22.46 0.63 3.43
C GLY A 704 22.83 -0.84 3.25
N ALA A 705 22.35 -1.45 2.16
CA ALA A 705 22.49 -2.89 1.91
C ALA A 705 23.48 -3.21 0.77
N THR A 706 24.31 -4.22 1.00
CA THR A 706 25.20 -4.82 -0.01
C THR A 706 24.91 -6.31 -0.23
N ASN A 707 25.36 -6.84 -1.37
CA ASN A 707 25.37 -8.28 -1.64
C ASN A 707 26.62 -8.97 -1.06
N ALA A 708 26.74 -10.28 -1.28
CA ALA A 708 27.88 -11.09 -0.83
C ALA A 708 29.23 -10.68 -1.45
N SER A 709 29.23 -9.92 -2.55
CA SER A 709 30.43 -9.34 -3.17
C SER A 709 30.80 -7.97 -2.59
N GLY A 710 30.00 -7.44 -1.65
CA GLY A 710 30.15 -6.08 -1.14
C GLY A 710 29.65 -4.98 -2.08
N GLU A 711 28.92 -5.33 -3.14
CA GLU A 711 28.35 -4.35 -4.06
C GLU A 711 27.00 -3.86 -3.54
N ILE A 712 26.71 -2.58 -3.69
CA ILE A 712 25.41 -2.01 -3.33
C ILE A 712 24.29 -2.69 -4.15
N VAL A 713 23.22 -3.08 -3.48
CA VAL A 713 22.02 -3.61 -4.15
C VAL A 713 21.14 -2.49 -4.69
N GLY A 714 20.42 -2.77 -5.78
CA GLY A 714 19.65 -1.76 -6.51
C GLY A 714 18.58 -1.07 -5.66
N PHE A 715 17.91 -1.82 -4.79
CA PHE A 715 16.87 -1.27 -3.89
C PHE A 715 17.43 -0.44 -2.73
N SER A 716 18.73 -0.51 -2.39
CA SER A 716 19.23 0.21 -1.22
C SER A 716 19.06 1.72 -1.41
N SER A 717 18.31 2.34 -0.50
CA SER A 717 18.08 3.79 -0.50
C SER A 717 19.38 4.59 -0.36
N ARG A 718 19.39 5.79 -0.94
CA ARG A 718 20.56 6.66 -1.11
C ARG A 718 20.24 8.09 -0.71
N GLY A 719 21.23 8.79 -0.15
CA GLY A 719 21.15 10.23 0.09
C GLY A 719 21.32 11.05 -1.19
N PRO A 720 21.47 12.38 -1.08
CA PRO A 720 21.38 13.14 0.16
C PRO A 720 19.93 13.21 0.67
N VAL A 721 19.75 13.34 1.98
CA VAL A 721 18.48 13.80 2.54
C VAL A 721 18.33 15.28 2.17
N ALA A 722 17.24 15.64 1.49
CA ALA A 722 16.95 17.03 1.20
C ALA A 722 16.44 17.72 2.47
N ASP A 723 17.33 18.38 3.20
CA ASP A 723 16.97 19.34 4.25
C ASP A 723 17.19 20.77 3.74
N ASP A 724 16.33 21.70 4.17
CA ASP A 724 16.31 23.11 3.73
C ASP A 724 17.58 23.88 4.14
N SER A 725 18.37 23.35 5.09
CA SER A 725 19.51 24.04 5.69
C SER A 725 20.89 23.40 5.41
N SER A 726 20.98 22.07 5.34
CA SER A 726 22.19 21.34 4.94
C SER A 726 21.86 19.90 4.56
N PRO A 727 22.18 19.41 3.34
CA PRO A 727 21.90 18.03 2.97
C PRO A 727 22.70 17.06 3.86
N LEU A 728 22.00 16.17 4.56
CA LEU A 728 22.61 15.12 5.37
C LEU A 728 23.08 13.97 4.49
N LEU A 729 24.27 13.45 4.79
CA LEU A 729 24.83 12.27 4.15
C LEU A 729 24.17 11.01 4.73
N LYS A 730 23.49 10.26 3.86
CA LYS A 730 22.88 8.96 4.19
C LYS A 730 23.08 7.98 3.02
N PRO A 731 23.19 6.67 3.25
CA PRO A 731 23.33 6.04 4.57
C PRO A 731 24.66 6.41 5.25
N ASP A 732 24.78 6.15 6.55
CA ASP A 732 26.03 6.38 7.30
C ASP A 732 27.07 5.29 6.97
N ILE A 733 26.59 4.05 6.83
CA ILE A 733 27.42 2.86 6.57
C ILE A 733 26.64 1.86 5.72
N THR A 734 27.33 0.81 5.26
CA THR A 734 26.69 -0.35 4.61
C THR A 734 27.05 -1.67 5.25
N ALA A 735 26.14 -2.64 5.14
CA ALA A 735 26.30 -4.00 5.62
C ALA A 735 25.57 -5.01 4.70
N PRO A 736 25.83 -6.32 4.82
CA PRO A 736 25.15 -7.33 4.02
C PRO A 736 23.62 -7.29 4.22
N GLY A 737 22.87 -7.24 3.11
CA GLY A 737 21.41 -7.12 3.15
C GLY A 737 20.70 -7.82 1.98
N PHE A 738 21.37 -8.72 1.28
CA PHE A 738 20.80 -9.47 0.16
C PHE A 738 21.01 -10.97 0.35
N GLU A 739 19.92 -11.73 0.21
CA GLU A 739 19.89 -13.18 0.41
C GLU A 739 20.42 -13.61 1.79
N ILE A 740 20.00 -12.90 2.84
CA ILE A 740 20.40 -13.17 4.22
C ILE A 740 19.50 -14.25 4.82
N ARG A 741 20.10 -15.36 5.25
CA ARG A 741 19.42 -16.42 6.00
C ARG A 741 19.36 -16.08 7.49
N SER A 742 18.19 -16.25 8.11
CA SER A 742 17.98 -16.03 9.55
C SER A 742 16.77 -16.83 10.06
N SER A 743 16.43 -16.68 11.34
CA SER A 743 15.28 -17.30 11.99
C SER A 743 13.95 -16.78 11.46
N VAL A 744 12.94 -17.65 11.39
CA VAL A 744 11.54 -17.28 11.12
C VAL A 744 10.62 -17.99 12.12
N PRO A 745 9.39 -17.50 12.35
CA PRO A 745 8.49 -18.08 13.33
C PRO A 745 8.23 -19.57 13.12
N GLY A 746 7.95 -20.30 14.20
CA GLY A 746 7.74 -21.75 14.18
C GLY A 746 9.02 -22.57 14.37
N GLY A 747 10.12 -21.91 14.77
CA GLY A 747 11.44 -22.56 14.94
C GLY A 747 12.19 -22.83 13.63
N GLY A 748 11.78 -22.21 12.52
CA GLY A 748 12.35 -22.42 11.19
C GLY A 748 13.40 -21.39 10.80
N TYR A 749 13.99 -21.57 9.63
CA TYR A 749 14.94 -20.61 9.04
C TYR A 749 14.52 -20.25 7.61
N GLY A 750 14.73 -18.99 7.21
CA GLY A 750 14.38 -18.48 5.89
C GLY A 750 15.32 -17.37 5.40
N THR A 751 15.24 -17.06 4.11
CA THR A 751 16.10 -16.07 3.45
C THR A 751 15.31 -14.82 3.07
N ALA A 752 15.84 -13.64 3.37
CA ALA A 752 15.24 -12.34 3.03
C ALA A 752 16.29 -11.35 2.49
N SER A 753 15.82 -10.31 1.81
CA SER A 753 16.63 -9.23 1.24
C SER A 753 16.01 -7.88 1.58
N GLY A 754 16.84 -6.92 1.99
CA GLY A 754 16.43 -5.57 2.36
C GLY A 754 17.52 -4.87 3.17
N THR A 755 17.46 -3.54 3.22
CA THR A 755 18.20 -2.78 4.25
C THR A 755 17.79 -3.19 5.67
N SER A 756 16.59 -3.78 5.80
CA SER A 756 16.10 -4.45 7.01
C SER A 756 16.98 -5.59 7.50
N MET A 757 17.76 -6.25 6.63
CA MET A 757 18.73 -7.27 7.02
C MET A 757 20.13 -6.68 7.23
N ALA A 758 20.44 -5.55 6.61
CA ALA A 758 21.70 -4.83 6.83
C ALA A 758 21.77 -4.13 8.20
N GLY A 759 20.70 -3.43 8.61
CA GLY A 759 20.60 -2.76 9.92
C GLY A 759 20.97 -3.64 11.12
N PRO A 760 20.39 -4.85 11.24
CA PRO A 760 20.71 -5.82 12.29
C PRO A 760 22.20 -6.16 12.42
N HIS A 761 22.94 -6.18 11.30
CA HIS A 761 24.37 -6.44 11.36
C HIS A 761 25.10 -5.36 12.16
N VAL A 762 24.71 -4.10 11.97
CA VAL A 762 25.31 -2.95 12.65
C VAL A 762 24.87 -2.87 14.11
N ALA A 763 23.62 -3.21 14.43
CA ALA A 763 23.18 -3.34 15.82
C ALA A 763 23.99 -4.41 16.58
N GLY A 764 24.24 -5.56 15.95
CA GLY A 764 25.14 -6.58 16.48
C GLY A 764 26.59 -6.11 16.58
N LEU A 765 27.11 -5.37 15.60
CA LEU A 765 28.44 -4.77 15.65
C LEU A 765 28.61 -3.84 16.86
N VAL A 766 27.61 -2.99 17.14
CA VAL A 766 27.62 -2.12 18.32
C VAL A 766 27.70 -2.96 19.61
N ALA A 767 26.96 -4.08 19.68
CA ALA A 767 27.06 -4.99 20.82
C ALA A 767 28.46 -5.62 20.96
N LEU A 768 29.10 -6.00 19.85
CA LEU A 768 30.49 -6.49 19.86
C LEU A 768 31.46 -5.40 20.37
N ILE A 769 31.39 -4.18 19.82
CA ILE A 769 32.22 -3.02 20.23
C ILE A 769 32.07 -2.74 21.72
N TRP A 770 30.85 -2.65 22.22
CA TRP A 770 30.58 -2.32 23.63
C TRP A 770 30.89 -3.47 24.59
N SER A 771 30.77 -4.72 24.16
CA SER A 771 31.26 -5.86 24.95
C SER A 771 32.80 -5.86 25.07
N ALA A 772 33.50 -5.34 24.06
CA ALA A 772 34.95 -5.24 24.07
C ALA A 772 35.48 -4.04 24.86
N ASN A 773 34.72 -2.95 24.90
CA ASN A 773 35.03 -1.79 25.72
C ASN A 773 33.75 -1.21 26.35
N PRO A 774 33.38 -1.66 27.57
CA PRO A 774 32.17 -1.19 28.25
C PRO A 774 32.14 0.32 28.56
N ALA A 775 33.28 1.01 28.52
CA ALA A 775 33.32 2.47 28.71
C ALA A 775 32.64 3.24 27.57
N LEU A 776 32.46 2.61 26.40
CA LEU A 776 31.77 3.19 25.25
C LEU A 776 30.24 3.09 25.34
N ILE A 777 29.69 2.32 26.30
CA ILE A 777 28.23 2.18 26.44
C ILE A 777 27.62 3.56 26.72
N GLY A 778 26.73 3.99 25.83
CA GLY A 778 26.09 5.31 25.89
C GLY A 778 26.91 6.48 25.36
N GLN A 779 28.09 6.21 24.78
CA GLN A 779 28.93 7.20 24.08
C GLN A 779 28.68 7.08 22.57
N ILE A 780 27.57 7.65 22.10
CA ILE A 780 27.04 7.42 20.76
C ILE A 780 28.00 7.95 19.69
N GLU A 781 28.44 9.19 19.82
CA GLU A 781 29.36 9.86 18.88
C GLU A 781 30.68 9.10 18.74
N ALA A 782 31.26 8.67 19.86
CA ALA A 782 32.50 7.90 19.85
C ALA A 782 32.32 6.54 19.18
N THR A 783 31.17 5.89 19.38
CA THR A 783 30.86 4.60 18.77
C THR A 783 30.66 4.73 17.26
N GLU A 784 29.94 5.75 16.81
CA GLU A 784 29.79 6.06 15.39
C GLU A 784 31.14 6.34 14.74
N GLU A 785 32.01 7.12 15.39
CA GLU A 785 33.34 7.44 14.87
C GLU A 785 34.22 6.19 14.74
N ILE A 786 34.19 5.28 15.72
CA ILE A 786 34.88 4.00 15.63
C ILE A 786 34.41 3.23 14.39
N ILE A 787 33.09 3.11 14.18
CA ILE A 787 32.52 2.39 13.03
C ILE A 787 32.94 3.06 11.71
N ARG A 788 32.87 4.40 11.63
CA ARG A 788 33.28 5.17 10.44
C ARG A 788 34.77 4.99 10.12
N GLN A 789 35.64 5.05 11.14
CA GLN A 789 37.08 4.89 10.97
C GLN A 789 37.51 3.46 10.67
N SER A 790 36.76 2.46 11.15
CA SER A 790 37.06 1.05 10.91
C SER A 790 36.49 0.52 9.60
N ALA A 791 35.53 1.22 9.00
CA ALA A 791 34.91 0.82 7.75
C ALA A 791 35.93 0.53 6.64
N THR A 792 35.62 -0.45 5.80
CA THR A 792 36.31 -0.66 4.53
C THR A 792 35.79 0.37 3.52
N PRO A 793 36.60 1.37 3.13
CA PRO A 793 36.13 2.48 2.32
C PRO A 793 35.79 2.01 0.90
N VAL A 794 34.62 2.41 0.39
CA VAL A 794 34.18 2.14 -0.98
C VAL A 794 33.93 3.45 -1.70
N ALA A 795 34.85 3.83 -2.60
CA ALA A 795 34.73 5.06 -3.37
C ALA A 795 33.75 4.91 -4.54
N VAL A 796 32.99 5.96 -4.81
CA VAL A 796 32.15 6.07 -6.02
C VAL A 796 32.74 7.14 -6.94
N GLU A 797 33.12 6.76 -8.16
CA GLU A 797 33.86 7.62 -9.09
C GLU A 797 32.96 8.45 -10.02
N ALA A 798 31.79 7.93 -10.40
CA ALA A 798 30.85 8.59 -11.30
C ALA A 798 29.72 9.26 -10.52
N ALA A 799 29.34 10.50 -10.85
CA ALA A 799 28.16 11.15 -10.28
C ALA A 799 26.89 10.81 -11.09
N CYS A 800 25.78 10.50 -10.42
CA CYS A 800 24.47 10.47 -11.07
C CYS A 800 24.04 11.89 -11.39
N PRO A 801 23.37 12.15 -12.53
CA PRO A 801 22.59 13.37 -12.69
C PRO A 801 21.56 13.43 -11.56
N ILE A 802 21.54 14.52 -10.79
CA ILE A 802 20.51 14.76 -9.78
C ILE A 802 19.21 15.07 -10.53
N GLU A 803 18.41 14.06 -10.86
CA GLU A 803 17.00 14.29 -11.10
C GLU A 803 16.29 14.28 -9.74
N SER A 804 15.82 15.45 -9.32
CA SER A 804 15.09 15.68 -8.07
C SER A 804 13.86 14.77 -7.94
N GLN A 805 13.67 14.25 -6.73
CA GLN A 805 12.62 13.32 -6.28
C GLN A 805 11.17 13.75 -6.58
N THR A 806 10.26 12.78 -6.74
CA THR A 806 9.25 12.38 -5.70
C THR A 806 8.57 11.04 -6.08
N SER A 807 8.63 10.11 -5.12
CA SER A 807 7.68 9.04 -4.72
C SER A 807 6.87 8.22 -5.75
N GLY A 808 6.94 6.90 -5.57
CA GLY A 808 5.74 6.04 -5.61
C GLY A 808 5.35 5.40 -6.94
N ASP A 809 6.22 4.62 -7.58
CA ASP A 809 5.79 3.42 -8.31
C ASP A 809 7.01 2.66 -8.86
N ILE A 810 7.42 1.59 -8.18
CA ILE A 810 8.43 0.68 -8.71
C ILE A 810 7.76 -0.17 -9.79
N SER A 811 8.03 0.13 -11.06
CA SER A 811 7.57 -0.74 -12.15
C SER A 811 8.09 -2.17 -11.97
N LEU A 812 7.31 -3.17 -12.39
CA LEU A 812 7.69 -4.59 -12.35
C LEU A 812 9.06 -4.88 -13.02
N LEU A 813 9.47 -4.04 -13.98
CA LEU A 813 10.77 -4.11 -14.66
C LEU A 813 11.89 -3.43 -13.86
N GLY A 814 11.58 -2.37 -13.10
CA GLY A 814 12.48 -1.75 -12.13
C GLY A 814 12.75 -2.68 -10.93
N GLN A 815 11.76 -3.47 -10.50
CA GLN A 815 11.96 -4.54 -9.52
C GLN A 815 12.95 -5.59 -10.04
N LEU A 816 12.83 -6.00 -11.30
CA LEU A 816 13.75 -6.98 -11.92
C LEU A 816 15.18 -6.45 -12.09
N ASP A 817 15.37 -5.17 -12.45
CA ASP A 817 16.71 -4.56 -12.50
C ASP A 817 17.27 -4.26 -11.09
N SER A 818 16.41 -3.93 -10.11
CA SER A 818 16.79 -3.67 -8.70
C SER A 818 17.25 -4.92 -7.93
N LEU A 819 16.92 -6.11 -8.47
CA LEU A 819 17.32 -7.42 -7.94
C LEU A 819 18.75 -7.83 -8.36
N THR A 820 19.45 -7.01 -9.16
CA THR A 820 20.83 -7.28 -9.59
C THR A 820 21.74 -6.08 -9.35
N ALA A 821 23.06 -6.33 -9.30
CA ALA A 821 24.09 -5.33 -8.99
C ALA A 821 23.92 -4.05 -9.82
N GLY A 822 23.60 -2.94 -9.14
CA GLY A 822 23.43 -1.65 -9.78
C GLY A 822 24.78 -1.00 -10.03
N ASN A 823 25.01 -0.44 -11.23
CA ASN A 823 26.11 0.50 -11.44
C ASN A 823 25.92 1.68 -10.48
N ALA A 824 26.71 1.71 -9.41
CA ALA A 824 26.64 2.75 -8.38
C ALA A 824 27.21 4.07 -8.92
N CYS A 825 26.37 5.10 -9.00
CA CYS A 825 26.82 6.48 -9.19
C CYS A 825 26.46 7.33 -7.97
N ALA A 826 27.25 8.37 -7.72
CA ALA A 826 27.16 9.23 -6.55
C ALA A 826 26.06 10.28 -6.72
N CYS A 827 25.17 10.36 -5.73
CA CYS A 827 24.14 11.37 -5.67
C CYS A 827 24.70 12.72 -5.19
N GLY A 828 24.29 13.82 -5.82
CA GLY A 828 24.68 15.16 -5.34
C GLY A 828 26.11 15.59 -5.70
N GLY A 829 26.86 14.79 -6.48
CA GLY A 829 28.29 15.03 -6.70
C GLY A 829 29.20 14.67 -5.52
N VAL A 830 28.67 14.01 -4.48
CA VAL A 830 29.43 13.51 -3.32
C VAL A 830 30.10 12.18 -3.72
N THR A 831 31.17 12.28 -4.48
CA THR A 831 32.04 11.15 -4.90
C THR A 831 33.13 10.87 -3.87
N GLY A 832 33.82 9.74 -3.99
CA GLY A 832 34.89 9.37 -3.04
C GLY A 832 34.33 8.75 -1.74
N VAL A 833 34.95 9.05 -0.59
CA VAL A 833 34.53 8.55 0.73
C VAL A 833 34.59 9.71 1.74
N PRO A 834 33.52 9.94 2.53
CA PRO A 834 32.23 9.27 2.46
C PRO A 834 31.43 9.65 1.20
N ASN A 835 30.41 8.87 0.86
CA ASN A 835 29.50 9.14 -0.25
C ASN A 835 28.04 8.77 0.08
N ASN A 836 27.09 9.23 -0.74
CA ASN A 836 25.65 9.01 -0.54
C ASN A 836 25.14 7.61 -0.95
N VAL A 837 26.03 6.64 -1.18
CA VAL A 837 25.68 5.27 -1.59
C VAL A 837 26.15 4.27 -0.53
N TYR A 838 27.44 4.32 -0.20
CA TYR A 838 28.09 3.44 0.77
C TYR A 838 28.30 4.10 2.14
N GLY A 839 27.99 5.40 2.28
CA GLY A 839 28.37 6.15 3.47
C GLY A 839 29.87 6.19 3.62
N TRP A 840 30.36 5.79 4.80
CA TRP A 840 31.79 5.62 5.08
C TRP A 840 32.38 4.31 4.55
N GLY A 841 31.56 3.38 4.06
CA GLY A 841 32.00 2.10 3.51
C GLY A 841 31.22 0.91 4.07
N GLN A 842 31.83 -0.28 3.94
CA GLN A 842 31.29 -1.51 4.51
C GLN A 842 31.83 -1.72 5.93
N ILE A 843 31.00 -2.25 6.82
CA ILE A 843 31.45 -2.60 8.17
C ILE A 843 32.55 -3.68 8.17
N ASP A 844 33.45 -3.58 9.15
CA ASP A 844 34.50 -4.55 9.45
C ASP A 844 34.55 -4.74 10.97
N ALA A 845 34.07 -5.90 11.45
CA ALA A 845 33.89 -6.14 12.87
C ALA A 845 35.21 -6.23 13.63
N VAL A 846 36.23 -6.87 13.05
CA VAL A 846 37.56 -7.01 13.67
C VAL A 846 38.19 -5.64 13.84
N ARG A 847 38.25 -4.83 12.78
CA ARG A 847 38.88 -3.51 12.85
C ARG A 847 38.15 -2.58 13.81
N ALA A 848 36.81 -2.65 13.86
CA ALA A 848 36.02 -1.87 14.80
C ALA A 848 36.34 -2.24 16.25
N VAL A 849 36.37 -3.54 16.57
CA VAL A 849 36.66 -4.02 17.93
C VAL A 849 38.11 -3.76 18.33
N GLU A 850 39.08 -3.92 17.42
CA GLU A 850 40.47 -3.58 17.70
C GLU A 850 40.66 -2.09 18.01
N LEU A 851 40.02 -1.22 17.22
CA LEU A 851 40.05 0.22 17.45
C LEU A 851 39.36 0.58 18.78
N ALA A 852 38.21 -0.02 19.08
CA ALA A 852 37.47 0.20 20.31
C ALA A 852 38.27 -0.15 21.57
N ARG A 853 39.06 -1.23 21.53
CA ARG A 853 39.87 -1.69 22.68
C ARG A 853 40.98 -0.72 23.09
N VAL A 854 41.46 0.09 22.15
CA VAL A 854 42.48 1.12 22.41
C VAL A 854 41.90 2.52 22.47
N TRP A 855 40.59 2.67 22.21
CA TRP A 855 39.91 3.95 22.23
C TRP A 855 39.89 4.54 23.63
N LYS A 856 40.32 5.79 23.75
CA LYS A 856 40.22 6.57 24.98
C LYS A 856 39.20 7.66 24.76
N ILE A 857 38.21 7.71 25.64
CA ILE A 857 37.31 8.85 25.73
C ILE A 857 38.16 9.99 26.29
N GLU A 858 38.44 11.01 25.49
CA GLU A 858 39.07 12.22 26.01
C GLU A 858 38.07 12.89 26.95
N ASP A 859 38.43 13.02 28.23
CA ASP A 859 37.65 13.77 29.20
C ASP A 859 37.62 15.24 28.74
N GLY A 860 36.55 15.63 28.04
CA GLY A 860 36.27 17.01 27.70
C GLY A 860 36.02 17.81 28.98
N GLY A 861 37.04 18.55 29.44
CA GLY A 861 36.96 19.47 30.56
C GLY A 861 36.21 20.76 30.26
#